data_AF-A0AAD9WCU1-F1
#
_entry.id   AF-A0AAD9WCU1-F1
#
_cell.length_a   1.000
_cell.length_b   1.000
_cell.length_c   1.000
_cell.angle_alpha   90.00
_cell.angle_beta   90.00
_cell.angle_gamma   90.00
#
_symmetry.space_group_name_H-M   'P 1'
#
loop_
_entity.id
_entity.type
_entity.pdbx_description
1 polymer ?
#
loop_
_entity_poly.entity_id
_entity_poly.type
_entity_poly.pdbx_seq_one_letter_code
_entity_poly.pdbx_strand_id
1 'polypeptide(L)'
;MSHNSSRSSGALCLTTNQLDKIRNRQCNREMKVAAAARNKAYQTAGRKALAAGLSWPSDLSYRDTYPIPESPISSIPGPWVAKEGAVEDWADIARTLRESGPAPDTTWVDVPPEPKTEAEVLRENINLELDGWPWQGCPEKLITVAPFLPNFYHSNTKNAPFKLERATQISQLWTKLMANNDLARILVDLLFQNHSTAWKFGATCRDATILIGNHINHWDMTGTVHGGGWFNNCELPRFGPDTPTDSEHQGFVASVVVVSPFRRMEGGPPSYHEQTRNLYTSMISFKTFNEFFKNVQFHRVGFLSPHHLALVIPHMRNLKVLGIYQCPLLPISETLRLLEIIETDRPLKNQVSLDFYPMYHQGPELRNGDALRVGDYGVTWDNWDHDTIKAVWALCYRILPQARKQDVDFESPHTGFRQYMDRGPCRKVPEIIDAIFDETMTPESFAALVDCHNREHMGKVKLFTDNTFIACRPEGYDAYISKYYCGRCRVLMPGMFFKYQDIFNWKTFEASLQCLGCKLTQHLHSERDHYKGRKRHIIHKWLHSGGDDGWNDTDIDRAILDYEANDIAASAIKLDNRRMKDMTCANPRDRIDKEYDEVQERINFDALGRLGYSRRSPMVHEKYIVRTKWNWYPADRARAHGV
;
A
#
# COMPACT_ATOMS: atom_id res chain seq x y z
N MET A 1 -34.56 36.75 56.12
CA MET A 1 -34.62 38.10 55.53
C MET A 1 -34.99 37.96 54.07
N SER A 2 -36.13 38.54 53.70
CA SER A 2 -36.67 38.66 52.35
C SER A 2 -35.76 39.47 51.43
N HIS A 3 -35.73 39.16 50.13
CA HIS A 3 -35.91 40.19 49.10
C HIS A 3 -36.33 39.57 47.76
N ASN A 4 -37.55 39.94 47.34
CA ASN A 4 -38.00 39.94 45.96
C ASN A 4 -37.16 40.92 45.13
N SER A 5 -36.97 40.67 43.82
CA SER A 5 -37.46 41.58 42.76
C SER A 5 -37.21 41.04 41.34
N SER A 6 -38.30 41.06 40.56
CA SER A 6 -38.48 41.47 39.15
C SER A 6 -37.44 41.11 38.07
N ARG A 7 -37.95 40.62 36.91
CA ARG A 7 -37.59 41.05 35.54
C ARG A 7 -38.62 40.48 34.56
N SER A 8 -39.54 41.31 34.04
CA SER A 8 -39.45 42.09 32.79
C SER A 8 -39.57 41.23 31.53
N SER A 9 -40.69 41.40 30.83
CA SER A 9 -40.98 40.97 29.47
C SER A 9 -39.88 41.40 28.49
N GLY A 10 -39.14 40.43 27.95
CA GLY A 10 -38.23 40.62 26.83
C GLY A 10 -38.67 39.74 25.67
N ALA A 11 -39.08 40.35 24.56
CA ALA A 11 -39.29 39.65 23.30
C ALA A 11 -37.96 39.00 22.87
N LEU A 12 -37.93 37.67 22.78
CA LEU A 12 -36.75 36.93 22.36
C LEU A 12 -36.59 37.05 20.83
N CYS A 13 -35.65 37.88 20.37
CA CYS A 13 -35.13 37.75 19.01
C CYS A 13 -34.32 36.44 18.92
N LEU A 14 -34.80 35.48 18.13
CA LEU A 14 -34.05 34.26 17.81
C LEU A 14 -32.75 34.66 17.09
N THR A 15 -31.62 34.16 17.60
CA THR A 15 -30.31 34.37 16.97
C THR A 15 -30.24 33.65 15.61
N THR A 16 -29.41 34.12 14.68
CA THR A 16 -29.18 33.50 13.36
C THR A 16 -28.85 32.00 13.47
N ASN A 17 -28.08 31.61 14.47
CA ASN A 17 -27.77 30.20 14.77
C ASN A 17 -28.99 29.36 15.21
N GLN A 18 -30.00 29.97 15.84
CA GLN A 18 -31.24 29.29 16.19
C GLN A 18 -32.17 29.17 14.98
N LEU A 19 -32.22 30.18 14.11
CA LEU A 19 -32.95 30.13 12.85
C LEU A 19 -32.36 29.09 11.89
N ASP A 20 -31.04 28.96 11.79
CA ASP A 20 -30.39 27.92 10.96
C ASP A 20 -30.60 26.51 11.49
N LYS A 21 -30.67 26.33 12.82
CA LYS A 21 -31.03 25.04 13.43
C LYS A 21 -32.49 24.67 13.14
N ILE A 22 -33.40 25.64 13.13
CA ILE A 22 -34.80 25.42 12.75
C ILE A 22 -34.89 25.09 11.26
N ARG A 23 -34.17 25.83 10.42
CA ARG A 23 -34.14 25.66 8.95
C ARG A 23 -33.54 24.32 8.51
N ASN A 24 -32.46 23.86 9.15
CA ASN A 24 -31.86 22.55 8.91
C ASN A 24 -32.72 21.39 9.42
N ARG A 25 -33.45 21.57 10.53
CA ARG A 25 -34.43 20.57 11.00
C ARG A 25 -35.63 20.47 10.06
N GLN A 26 -36.06 21.60 9.49
CA GLN A 26 -37.15 21.64 8.52
C GLN A 26 -36.76 21.01 7.18
N CYS A 27 -35.57 21.33 6.66
CA CYS A 27 -35.02 20.73 5.43
C CYS A 27 -34.83 19.21 5.54
N ASN A 28 -34.30 18.72 6.67
CA ASN A 28 -34.17 17.29 6.92
C ASN A 28 -35.52 16.57 7.08
N ARG A 29 -36.55 17.25 7.58
CA ARG A 29 -37.91 16.69 7.69
C ARG A 29 -38.58 16.61 6.31
N GLU A 30 -38.41 17.63 5.48
CA GLU A 30 -38.93 17.67 4.11
C GLU A 30 -38.25 16.62 3.20
N MET A 31 -36.93 16.45 3.31
CA MET A 31 -36.22 15.38 2.58
C MET A 31 -36.68 13.98 2.99
N LYS A 32 -36.90 13.74 4.29
CA LYS A 32 -37.40 12.44 4.78
C LYS A 32 -38.84 12.17 4.31
N VAL A 33 -39.69 13.20 4.26
CA VAL A 33 -41.06 13.07 3.73
C VAL A 33 -41.04 12.80 2.22
N ALA A 34 -40.17 13.48 1.46
CA ALA A 34 -40.01 13.25 0.02
C ALA A 34 -39.48 11.84 -0.30
N ALA A 35 -38.50 11.34 0.46
CA ALA A 35 -37.98 9.98 0.31
C ALA A 35 -39.05 8.92 0.66
N ALA A 36 -39.81 9.12 1.74
CA ALA A 36 -40.91 8.23 2.12
C ALA A 36 -42.03 8.20 1.06
N ALA A 37 -42.34 9.34 0.44
CA ALA A 37 -43.32 9.42 -0.65
C ALA A 37 -42.86 8.67 -1.90
N ARG A 38 -41.57 8.78 -2.28
CA ARG A 38 -40.99 8.02 -3.42
C ARG A 38 -41.02 6.51 -3.18
N ASN A 39 -40.64 6.05 -1.99
CA ASN A 39 -40.70 4.62 -1.64
C ASN A 39 -42.13 4.09 -1.66
N LYS A 40 -43.10 4.87 -1.19
CA LYS A 40 -44.52 4.48 -1.23
C LYS A 40 -45.05 4.38 -2.67
N ALA A 41 -44.65 5.31 -3.54
CA ALA A 41 -45.03 5.28 -4.97
C ALA A 41 -44.40 4.07 -5.68
N TYR A 42 -43.12 3.78 -5.43
CA TYR A 42 -42.41 2.62 -5.97
C TYR A 42 -43.05 1.30 -5.55
N GLN A 43 -43.37 1.13 -4.26
CA GLN A 43 -44.07 -0.07 -3.79
C GLN A 43 -45.47 -0.22 -4.38
N THR A 44 -46.18 0.90 -4.60
CA THR A 44 -47.51 0.87 -5.21
C THR A 44 -47.45 0.49 -6.69
N ALA A 45 -46.45 0.98 -7.42
CA ALA A 45 -46.18 0.61 -8.81
C ALA A 45 -45.79 -0.86 -8.93
N GLY A 46 -44.95 -1.37 -8.02
CA GLY A 46 -44.56 -2.77 -7.97
C GLY A 46 -45.70 -3.73 -7.72
N ARG A 47 -46.60 -3.39 -6.79
CA ARG A 47 -47.81 -4.20 -6.55
C ARG A 47 -48.74 -4.22 -7.76
N LYS A 48 -48.86 -3.12 -8.51
CA LYS A 48 -49.65 -3.07 -9.75
C LYS A 48 -49.02 -3.87 -10.89
N ALA A 49 -47.69 -3.85 -11.02
CA ALA A 49 -46.97 -4.64 -12.03
C ALA A 49 -47.12 -6.15 -11.78
N LEU A 50 -46.96 -6.61 -10.54
CA LEU A 50 -47.19 -8.01 -10.16
C LEU A 50 -48.64 -8.45 -10.43
N ALA A 51 -49.62 -7.60 -10.13
CA ALA A 51 -51.04 -7.90 -10.40
C ALA A 51 -51.34 -8.02 -11.90
N ALA A 52 -50.50 -7.43 -12.76
CA ALA A 52 -50.58 -7.52 -14.22
C ALA A 52 -49.69 -8.63 -14.82
N GLY A 53 -49.06 -9.47 -13.99
CA GLY A 53 -48.14 -10.52 -14.45
C GLY A 53 -46.79 -10.01 -14.97
N LEU A 54 -46.45 -8.76 -14.69
CA LEU A 54 -45.21 -8.10 -15.09
C LEU A 54 -44.19 -8.12 -13.94
N SER A 55 -42.90 -8.03 -14.30
CA SER A 55 -41.80 -7.93 -13.32
C SER A 55 -41.92 -6.64 -12.49
N TRP A 56 -41.41 -6.69 -11.25
CA TRP A 56 -41.41 -5.52 -10.37
C TRP A 56 -40.60 -4.39 -11.04
N PRO A 57 -41.11 -3.14 -11.09
CA PRO A 57 -40.41 -2.00 -11.68
C PRO A 57 -39.06 -1.83 -11.00
N SER A 58 -38.01 -1.49 -11.72
CA SER A 58 -36.67 -1.30 -11.14
C SER A 58 -36.58 -0.01 -10.30
N ASP A 59 -35.90 -0.08 -9.15
CA ASP A 59 -35.70 1.07 -8.26
C ASP A 59 -34.77 2.09 -8.93
N LEU A 60 -35.34 3.21 -9.35
CA LEU A 60 -34.62 4.28 -10.04
C LEU A 60 -33.75 5.13 -9.11
N SER A 61 -33.75 4.88 -7.79
CA SER A 61 -32.82 5.56 -6.86
C SER A 61 -31.35 5.13 -7.03
N TYR A 62 -31.11 4.09 -7.84
CA TYR A 62 -29.77 3.52 -8.07
C TYR A 62 -29.24 3.71 -9.51
N ARG A 63 -29.93 4.50 -10.35
CA ARG A 63 -29.50 4.78 -11.73
C ARG A 63 -28.88 6.17 -11.85
N ASP A 64 -27.64 6.28 -11.40
CA ASP A 64 -26.66 7.20 -11.98
C ASP A 64 -25.27 6.55 -11.78
N THR A 65 -24.99 5.45 -12.48
CA THR A 65 -23.66 5.09 -13.03
C THR A 65 -23.72 3.72 -13.72
N TYR A 66 -23.75 3.80 -15.06
CA TYR A 66 -23.51 2.77 -16.07
C TYR A 66 -24.68 1.85 -16.53
N PRO A 67 -24.87 1.70 -17.86
CA PRO A 67 -25.80 0.76 -18.45
C PRO A 67 -25.17 -0.63 -18.62
N ILE A 68 -25.94 -1.67 -18.30
CA ILE A 68 -25.79 -3.02 -18.85
C ILE A 68 -26.80 -3.14 -20.00
N PRO A 69 -26.46 -3.73 -21.15
CA PRO A 69 -27.44 -4.30 -22.06
C PRO A 69 -27.80 -5.74 -21.66
N GLU A 70 -29.05 -5.93 -21.26
CA GLU A 70 -29.89 -7.14 -21.40
C GLU A 70 -29.83 -7.69 -22.86
N SER A 71 -29.99 -8.96 -23.26
CA SER A 71 -30.49 -10.27 -22.77
C SER A 71 -30.36 -11.28 -23.99
N PRO A 72 -30.87 -12.54 -24.04
CA PRO A 72 -31.57 -13.40 -23.06
C PRO A 72 -31.04 -14.86 -22.97
N ILE A 73 -31.50 -15.56 -21.92
CA ILE A 73 -31.42 -17.02 -21.77
C ILE A 73 -32.63 -17.68 -22.47
N SER A 74 -32.41 -18.81 -23.15
CA SER A 74 -33.42 -19.84 -23.42
C SER A 74 -32.74 -21.21 -23.54
N SER A 75 -33.50 -22.27 -23.30
CA SER A 75 -33.14 -23.48 -22.56
C SER A 75 -33.50 -24.80 -23.28
N ILE A 76 -32.58 -25.81 -23.24
CA ILE A 76 -32.77 -27.30 -23.22
C ILE A 76 -32.98 -28.04 -24.60
N PRO A 77 -32.58 -29.34 -24.82
CA PRO A 77 -31.34 -30.13 -24.60
C PRO A 77 -30.85 -30.94 -25.86
N GLY A 78 -29.72 -31.67 -25.77
CA GLY A 78 -28.93 -32.31 -26.88
C GLY A 78 -29.51 -33.52 -27.65
N PRO A 79 -28.73 -34.20 -28.54
CA PRO A 79 -27.93 -35.36 -28.09
C PRO A 79 -26.59 -35.59 -28.83
N TRP A 80 -25.61 -36.18 -28.13
CA TRP A 80 -24.62 -37.06 -28.75
C TRP A 80 -24.85 -38.46 -28.17
N VAL A 81 -25.47 -39.32 -28.99
CA VAL A 81 -25.56 -40.78 -28.81
C VAL A 81 -24.90 -41.42 -30.03
N ALA A 82 -24.16 -42.51 -29.80
CA ALA A 82 -23.46 -43.27 -30.83
C ALA A 82 -24.39 -43.74 -31.96
N LYS A 83 -23.87 -43.75 -33.20
CA LYS A 83 -24.51 -44.44 -34.32
C LYS A 83 -23.74 -45.73 -34.61
N GLU A 84 -24.37 -46.86 -34.32
CA GLU A 84 -23.97 -48.18 -34.85
C GLU A 84 -24.48 -48.32 -36.30
N GLY A 85 -23.63 -48.86 -37.19
CA GLY A 85 -23.93 -49.22 -38.58
C GLY A 85 -23.73 -48.07 -39.58
N ALA A 86 -22.97 -48.16 -40.67
CA ALA A 86 -22.19 -49.23 -41.28
C ALA A 86 -20.78 -48.67 -41.60
N VAL A 87 -19.78 -49.55 -41.71
CA VAL A 87 -18.44 -49.17 -42.17
C VAL A 87 -18.58 -48.67 -43.62
N GLU A 88 -18.59 -47.36 -43.83
CA GLU A 88 -18.49 -46.80 -45.18
C GLU A 88 -17.04 -47.01 -45.66
N ASP A 89 -16.92 -47.83 -46.70
CA ASP A 89 -15.65 -48.12 -47.34
C ASP A 89 -15.14 -46.85 -48.02
N TRP A 90 -14.13 -46.23 -47.41
CA TRP A 90 -13.45 -45.04 -47.93
C TRP A 90 -12.89 -45.22 -49.35
N ALA A 91 -12.78 -46.47 -49.83
CA ALA A 91 -12.41 -46.77 -51.21
C ALA A 91 -13.51 -46.46 -52.24
N ASP A 92 -14.80 -46.45 -51.86
CA ASP A 92 -15.93 -46.14 -52.76
C ASP A 92 -16.09 -44.62 -52.96
N ILE A 93 -15.88 -43.82 -51.89
CA ILE A 93 -15.90 -42.35 -51.93
C ILE A 93 -14.72 -41.80 -52.74
N ALA A 94 -13.53 -42.39 -52.56
CA ALA A 94 -12.34 -42.00 -53.30
C ALA A 94 -12.39 -42.39 -54.80
N ARG A 95 -13.30 -43.30 -55.19
CA ARG A 95 -13.57 -43.66 -56.59
C ARG A 95 -14.56 -42.68 -57.24
N THR A 96 -15.64 -42.34 -56.53
CA THR A 96 -16.64 -41.37 -57.01
C THR A 96 -16.07 -39.96 -57.20
N LEU A 97 -15.13 -39.54 -56.32
CA LEU A 97 -14.44 -38.25 -56.46
C LEU A 97 -13.41 -38.19 -57.60
N ARG A 98 -12.95 -39.34 -58.13
CA ARG A 98 -12.05 -39.38 -59.31
C ARG A 98 -12.81 -39.40 -60.63
N GLU A 99 -14.10 -39.75 -60.61
CA GLU A 99 -14.94 -39.88 -61.81
C GLU A 99 -15.80 -38.63 -62.09
N SER A 100 -15.99 -37.74 -61.12
CA SER A 100 -16.63 -36.43 -61.32
C SER A 100 -15.60 -35.41 -61.84
N GLY A 101 -15.76 -34.99 -63.10
CA GLY A 101 -14.89 -34.06 -63.85
C GLY A 101 -14.71 -32.65 -63.26
N PRO A 102 -14.24 -31.67 -64.07
CA PRO A 102 -13.45 -30.54 -63.60
C PRO A 102 -14.18 -29.64 -62.60
N ALA A 103 -13.39 -29.12 -61.65
CA ALA A 103 -13.82 -28.34 -60.50
C ALA A 103 -14.76 -27.17 -60.86
N PRO A 104 -15.78 -26.90 -60.03
CA PRO A 104 -16.67 -25.77 -60.24
C PRO A 104 -15.99 -24.43 -59.95
N ASP A 105 -16.41 -23.46 -60.75
CA ASP A 105 -16.01 -22.06 -60.87
C ASP A 105 -15.80 -21.33 -59.52
N THR A 106 -14.58 -20.86 -59.25
CA THR A 106 -14.24 -20.03 -58.10
C THR A 106 -14.45 -18.55 -58.43
N THR A 107 -15.71 -18.12 -58.50
CA THR A 107 -16.06 -16.70 -58.44
C THR A 107 -16.45 -16.34 -57.01
N TRP A 108 -15.51 -15.69 -56.30
CA TRP A 108 -15.73 -15.15 -54.96
C TRP A 108 -16.73 -13.99 -55.03
N VAL A 109 -17.86 -14.12 -54.32
CA VAL A 109 -18.80 -13.02 -54.10
C VAL A 109 -18.34 -12.30 -52.83
N ASP A 110 -17.97 -11.03 -52.94
CA ASP A 110 -17.61 -10.18 -51.80
C ASP A 110 -18.83 -10.00 -50.88
N VAL A 111 -18.83 -10.72 -49.76
CA VAL A 111 -19.74 -10.45 -48.65
C VAL A 111 -19.17 -9.25 -47.87
N PRO A 112 -19.90 -8.12 -47.76
CA PRO A 112 -19.41 -7.00 -46.98
C PRO A 112 -19.23 -7.44 -45.51
N PRO A 113 -18.11 -7.06 -44.86
CA PRO A 113 -17.82 -7.51 -43.50
C PRO A 113 -18.91 -7.03 -42.54
N GLU A 114 -19.28 -7.90 -41.60
CA GLU A 114 -20.23 -7.56 -40.54
C GLU A 114 -19.78 -6.29 -39.81
N PRO A 115 -20.73 -5.42 -39.42
CA PRO A 115 -20.40 -4.17 -38.73
C PRO A 115 -19.71 -4.51 -37.40
N LYS A 116 -18.50 -3.96 -37.23
CA LYS A 116 -17.66 -4.19 -36.04
C LYS A 116 -18.43 -3.83 -34.77
N THR A 117 -18.30 -4.68 -33.77
CA THR A 117 -18.90 -4.45 -32.43
C THR A 117 -18.23 -3.25 -31.75
N GLU A 118 -18.93 -2.58 -30.81
CA GLU A 118 -18.36 -1.45 -30.05
C GLU A 118 -17.03 -1.82 -29.36
N ALA A 119 -16.88 -3.08 -28.93
CA ALA A 119 -15.65 -3.59 -28.33
C ALA A 119 -14.50 -3.70 -29.34
N GLU A 120 -14.78 -4.04 -30.60
CA GLU A 120 -13.80 -4.12 -31.68
C GLU A 120 -13.40 -2.72 -32.17
N VAL A 121 -14.36 -1.79 -32.26
CA VAL A 121 -14.08 -0.38 -32.56
C VAL A 121 -13.24 0.25 -31.45
N LEU A 122 -13.57 -0.02 -30.18
CA LEU A 122 -12.77 0.44 -29.04
C LEU A 122 -11.36 -0.15 -29.08
N ARG A 123 -11.22 -1.43 -29.42
CA ARG A 123 -9.92 -2.09 -29.53
C ARG A 123 -9.09 -1.57 -30.70
N GLU A 124 -9.70 -1.26 -31.84
CA GLU A 124 -9.03 -0.60 -32.95
C GLU A 124 -8.62 0.83 -32.60
N ASN A 125 -9.48 1.59 -31.92
CA ASN A 125 -9.13 2.92 -31.45
C ASN A 125 -7.96 2.87 -30.45
N ILE A 126 -7.98 1.93 -29.51
CA ILE A 126 -6.86 1.69 -28.59
C ILE A 126 -5.61 1.30 -29.37
N ASN A 127 -5.69 0.40 -30.35
CA ASN A 127 -4.53 -0.02 -31.14
C ASN A 127 -3.99 1.10 -32.05
N LEU A 128 -4.86 2.00 -32.55
CA LEU A 128 -4.50 3.20 -33.28
C LEU A 128 -3.82 4.23 -32.37
N GLU A 129 -4.33 4.45 -31.16
CA GLU A 129 -3.72 5.36 -30.18
C GLU A 129 -2.41 4.82 -29.58
N LEU A 130 -2.27 3.49 -29.52
CA LEU A 130 -1.07 2.80 -29.07
C LEU A 130 -0.13 2.44 -30.24
N ASP A 131 -0.40 2.90 -31.45
CA ASP A 131 0.47 2.63 -32.59
C ASP A 131 1.83 3.30 -32.34
N GLY A 132 2.88 2.50 -32.46
CA GLY A 132 4.23 2.89 -32.07
C GLY A 132 4.50 2.93 -30.56
N TRP A 133 3.64 2.40 -29.68
CA TRP A 133 3.95 2.24 -28.25
C TRP A 133 4.97 1.08 -28.02
N PRO A 134 6.03 1.27 -27.21
CA PRO A 134 6.42 2.54 -26.59
C PRO A 134 6.99 3.47 -27.65
N TRP A 135 6.49 4.72 -27.65
CA TRP A 135 6.88 5.72 -28.63
C TRP A 135 8.40 5.85 -28.70
N GLN A 136 8.95 5.97 -29.91
CA GLN A 136 10.39 6.19 -30.08
C GLN A 136 10.81 7.41 -29.26
N GLY A 137 11.75 7.20 -28.34
CA GLY A 137 12.20 8.21 -27.38
C GLY A 137 11.55 8.14 -26.00
N CYS A 138 10.60 7.24 -25.75
CA CYS A 138 10.09 7.03 -24.41
C CYS A 138 11.17 6.30 -23.57
N PRO A 139 11.59 6.84 -22.41
CA PRO A 139 12.66 6.23 -21.62
C PRO A 139 12.26 4.81 -21.18
N GLU A 140 13.17 3.83 -21.36
CA GLU A 140 12.98 2.41 -21.00
C GLU A 140 12.55 2.20 -19.54
N LYS A 141 12.79 3.20 -18.68
CA LYS A 141 12.30 3.27 -17.30
C LYS A 141 11.78 4.66 -16.99
N LEU A 142 10.52 4.73 -16.56
CA LEU A 142 10.06 5.85 -15.73
C LEU A 142 10.74 5.70 -14.36
N ILE A 143 11.82 6.45 -14.16
CA ILE A 143 12.44 6.55 -12.84
C ILE A 143 11.52 7.42 -11.98
N THR A 144 10.75 6.78 -11.09
CA THR A 144 10.06 7.45 -10.00
C THR A 144 11.09 8.08 -9.06
N VAL A 145 11.46 9.33 -9.33
CA VAL A 145 12.03 10.22 -8.32
C VAL A 145 10.92 10.59 -7.34
N ALA A 146 11.28 11.05 -6.13
CA ALA A 146 10.31 11.47 -5.13
C ALA A 146 9.25 12.37 -5.80
N PRO A 147 7.95 12.02 -5.71
CA PRO A 147 6.93 12.84 -6.30
C PRO A 147 7.08 14.26 -5.72
N PHE A 148 6.70 15.28 -6.48
CA PHE A 148 6.63 16.68 -6.05
C PHE A 148 7.91 17.53 -6.11
N LEU A 149 9.11 16.98 -6.30
CA LEU A 149 10.31 17.81 -6.51
C LEU A 149 10.78 17.72 -7.97
N PRO A 150 10.68 18.82 -8.75
CA PRO A 150 11.38 18.92 -10.01
C PRO A 150 12.87 18.71 -9.78
N ASN A 151 13.53 17.95 -10.65
CA ASN A 151 14.98 17.80 -10.60
C ASN A 151 15.63 19.12 -11.08
N PHE A 152 15.68 20.12 -10.19
CA PHE A 152 16.18 21.45 -10.51
C PHE A 152 17.70 21.49 -10.75
N TYR A 153 18.44 20.47 -10.32
CA TYR A 153 19.90 20.53 -10.22
C TYR A 153 20.68 20.05 -11.45
N HIS A 154 20.02 19.78 -12.58
CA HIS A 154 20.64 19.07 -13.71
C HIS A 154 20.44 19.70 -15.10
N SER A 155 19.90 20.91 -15.19
CA SER A 155 19.79 21.60 -16.49
C SER A 155 21.14 21.97 -17.10
N ASN A 156 22.17 22.23 -16.27
CA ASN A 156 23.44 22.83 -16.71
C ASN A 156 24.71 21.98 -16.44
N THR A 157 24.63 20.84 -15.75
CA THR A 157 25.81 19.99 -15.49
C THR A 157 25.96 18.89 -16.56
N LYS A 158 27.16 18.75 -17.13
CA LYS A 158 27.46 17.84 -18.24
C LYS A 158 27.27 16.35 -17.86
N ASN A 159 27.44 16.02 -16.57
CA ASN A 159 27.44 14.66 -16.01
C ASN A 159 26.32 14.41 -14.97
N ALA A 160 25.18 15.08 -15.10
CA ALA A 160 24.03 14.81 -14.25
C ALA A 160 23.61 13.33 -14.35
N PRO A 161 23.52 12.56 -13.24
CA PRO A 161 23.15 11.14 -13.27
C PRO A 161 21.71 10.92 -13.77
N PHE A 162 20.85 11.95 -13.72
CA PHE A 162 19.48 11.91 -14.23
C PHE A 162 19.11 13.21 -14.94
N LYS A 163 19.18 13.23 -16.28
CA LYS A 163 18.52 14.27 -17.08
C LYS A 163 17.11 13.80 -17.41
N LEU A 164 16.09 14.44 -16.82
CA LEU A 164 14.73 14.28 -17.32
C LEU A 164 14.68 14.81 -18.75
N GLU A 165 14.09 14.03 -19.66
CA GLU A 165 13.84 14.52 -21.00
C GLU A 165 12.99 15.79 -20.95
N ARG A 166 13.35 16.78 -21.76
CA ARG A 166 12.62 18.05 -21.83
C ARG A 166 11.32 17.83 -22.60
N ALA A 167 10.29 17.30 -21.95
CA ALA A 167 8.93 17.35 -22.46
C ALA A 167 8.29 18.68 -22.06
N THR A 168 7.87 19.49 -23.03
CA THR A 168 7.02 20.68 -22.81
C THR A 168 5.60 20.23 -22.53
N GLN A 169 5.34 19.77 -21.31
CA GLN A 169 3.99 19.47 -20.84
C GLN A 169 3.46 20.69 -20.08
N ILE A 170 3.06 21.72 -20.83
CA ILE A 170 2.56 22.99 -20.28
C ILE A 170 1.04 22.97 -20.27
N SER A 171 0.42 23.36 -19.16
CA SER A 171 -1.04 23.48 -19.05
C SER A 171 -1.45 24.88 -18.60
N GLN A 172 -2.00 25.67 -19.54
CA GLN A 172 -2.47 27.03 -19.24
C GLN A 172 -3.57 27.07 -18.16
N LEU A 173 -4.36 26.00 -18.03
CA LEU A 173 -5.37 25.86 -16.98
C LEU A 173 -4.70 25.83 -15.60
N TRP A 174 -3.68 24.97 -15.43
CA TRP A 174 -2.98 24.83 -14.16
C TRP A 174 -2.18 26.08 -13.81
N THR A 175 -1.51 26.69 -14.79
CA THR A 175 -0.81 27.96 -14.58
C THR A 175 -1.77 29.05 -14.06
N LYS A 176 -2.99 29.15 -14.63
CA LYS A 176 -3.98 30.15 -14.21
C LYS A 176 -4.62 29.85 -12.86
N LEU A 177 -5.01 28.59 -12.60
CA LEU A 177 -5.61 28.19 -11.33
C LEU A 177 -4.64 28.40 -10.16
N MET A 178 -3.36 28.10 -10.37
CA MET A 178 -2.33 28.19 -9.34
C MET A 178 -1.67 29.57 -9.23
N ALA A 179 -1.90 30.49 -10.18
CA ALA A 179 -1.47 31.88 -10.06
C ALA A 179 -2.19 32.64 -8.94
N ASN A 180 -3.35 32.14 -8.51
CA ASN A 180 -4.04 32.64 -7.32
C ASN A 180 -3.59 31.84 -6.10
N ASN A 181 -2.81 32.47 -5.22
CA ASN A 181 -2.24 31.82 -4.03
C ASN A 181 -3.29 31.19 -3.10
N ASP A 182 -4.49 31.78 -2.98
CA ASP A 182 -5.54 31.24 -2.11
C ASP A 182 -6.15 29.97 -2.69
N LEU A 183 -6.46 29.98 -3.99
CA LEU A 183 -6.96 28.81 -4.70
C LEU A 183 -5.91 27.70 -4.76
N ALA A 184 -4.65 28.06 -5.00
CA ALA A 184 -3.54 27.12 -5.03
C ALA A 184 -3.36 26.41 -3.69
N ARG A 185 -3.42 27.15 -2.58
CA ARG A 185 -3.34 26.57 -1.24
C ARG A 185 -4.50 25.64 -0.95
N ILE A 186 -5.73 26.02 -1.30
CA ILE A 186 -6.91 25.16 -1.11
C ILE A 186 -6.77 23.88 -1.94
N LEU A 187 -6.33 23.99 -3.20
CA LEU A 187 -6.14 22.84 -4.07
C LEU A 187 -5.06 21.90 -3.53
N VAL A 188 -3.92 22.43 -3.07
CA VAL A 188 -2.83 21.63 -2.49
C VAL A 188 -3.29 20.95 -1.21
N ASP A 189 -3.99 21.65 -0.33
CA ASP A 189 -4.56 21.05 0.88
C ASP A 189 -5.55 19.91 0.54
N LEU A 190 -6.33 20.02 -0.54
CA LEU A 190 -7.21 18.95 -1.03
C LEU A 190 -6.43 17.78 -1.64
N LEU A 191 -5.45 18.05 -2.50
CA LEU A 191 -4.63 17.03 -3.16
C LEU A 191 -3.85 16.20 -2.13
N PHE A 192 -3.38 16.83 -1.06
CA PHE A 192 -2.61 16.18 0.01
C PHE A 192 -3.45 15.57 1.13
N GLN A 193 -4.79 15.57 1.01
CA GLN A 193 -5.63 14.71 1.87
C GLN A 193 -5.25 13.23 1.69
N ASN A 194 -4.89 12.85 0.46
CA ASN A 194 -4.47 11.50 0.11
C ASN A 194 -3.19 11.59 -0.72
N HIS A 195 -2.08 11.00 -0.28
CA HIS A 195 -0.82 11.09 -1.01
C HIS A 195 -0.93 10.55 -2.44
N SER A 196 -1.77 9.52 -2.64
CA SER A 196 -1.99 8.96 -3.97
C SER A 196 -2.58 9.95 -4.98
N THR A 197 -3.39 10.89 -4.50
CA THR A 197 -4.00 11.92 -5.35
C THR A 197 -2.94 12.96 -5.72
N ALA A 198 -2.17 13.42 -4.73
CA ALA A 198 -1.08 14.35 -4.96
C ALA A 198 -0.08 13.79 -5.99
N TRP A 199 0.49 12.60 -5.78
CA TRP A 199 1.57 12.14 -6.66
C TRP A 199 1.08 11.83 -8.07
N LYS A 200 -0.14 11.29 -8.21
CA LYS A 200 -0.76 11.10 -9.53
C LYS A 200 -0.98 12.42 -10.23
N PHE A 201 -1.42 13.45 -9.51
CA PHE A 201 -1.53 14.81 -10.06
C PHE A 201 -0.18 15.33 -10.53
N GLY A 202 0.86 15.24 -9.69
CA GLY A 202 2.22 15.62 -10.07
C GLY A 202 2.70 14.89 -11.32
N ALA A 203 2.42 13.58 -11.41
CA ALA A 203 2.78 12.74 -12.54
C ALA A 203 2.04 13.08 -13.86
N THR A 204 0.95 13.86 -13.82
CA THR A 204 0.22 14.25 -15.04
C THR A 204 1.04 15.13 -15.97
N CYS A 205 1.77 16.11 -15.42
CA CYS A 205 2.66 16.96 -16.18
C CYS A 205 3.72 17.65 -15.32
N ARG A 206 4.78 18.14 -15.99
CA ARG A 206 5.85 18.90 -15.35
C ARG A 206 5.35 20.16 -14.64
N ASP A 207 4.41 20.90 -15.24
CA ASP A 207 3.82 22.08 -14.61
C ASP A 207 3.11 21.70 -13.32
N ALA A 208 2.29 20.64 -13.31
CA ALA A 208 1.63 20.16 -12.10
C ALA A 208 2.62 19.79 -10.99
N THR A 209 3.74 19.12 -11.34
CA THR A 209 4.82 18.82 -10.39
C THR A 209 5.46 20.10 -9.83
N ILE A 210 5.83 21.06 -10.67
CA ILE A 210 6.45 22.33 -10.24
C ILE A 210 5.49 23.11 -9.35
N LEU A 211 4.21 23.18 -9.76
CA LEU A 211 3.17 23.91 -9.04
C LEU A 211 2.93 23.30 -7.66
N ILE A 212 2.82 21.98 -7.51
CA ILE A 212 2.77 21.35 -6.19
C ILE A 212 4.04 21.69 -5.38
N GLY A 213 5.22 21.51 -5.99
CA GLY A 213 6.50 21.70 -5.30
C GLY A 213 6.69 23.10 -4.72
N ASN A 214 6.07 24.12 -5.32
CA ASN A 214 6.13 25.51 -4.83
C ASN A 214 5.26 25.78 -3.58
N HIS A 215 4.29 24.91 -3.27
CA HIS A 215 3.34 25.09 -2.17
C HIS A 215 3.56 24.14 -1.00
N ILE A 216 4.58 23.29 -1.07
CA ILE A 216 4.94 22.35 -0.01
C ILE A 216 6.36 22.63 0.48
N ASN A 217 6.61 22.34 1.77
CA ASN A 217 7.97 22.38 2.29
C ASN A 217 8.64 21.03 2.07
N HIS A 218 9.79 21.06 1.41
CA HIS A 218 10.65 19.90 1.25
C HIS A 218 11.73 19.90 2.33
N TRP A 219 11.62 18.94 3.24
CA TRP A 219 12.62 18.71 4.29
C TRP A 219 13.55 17.60 3.82
N ASP A 220 14.82 17.95 3.66
CA ASP A 220 15.80 17.10 3.01
C ASP A 220 16.66 16.32 4.00
N MET A 221 16.59 15.00 3.91
CA MET A 221 17.34 14.06 4.75
C MET A 221 18.73 13.71 4.22
N THR A 222 19.14 14.14 3.00
CA THR A 222 20.48 13.88 2.45
C THR A 222 21.47 15.01 2.66
N GLY A 223 20.99 16.25 2.73
CA GLY A 223 21.78 17.45 2.96
C GLY A 223 22.43 18.08 1.73
N THR A 224 22.96 19.30 1.88
CA THR A 224 23.58 20.07 0.79
C THR A 224 25.11 20.16 0.93
N VAL A 225 25.79 20.65 -0.11
CA VAL A 225 27.25 20.89 -0.16
C VAL A 225 27.75 21.80 0.98
N HIS A 226 26.87 22.56 1.64
CA HIS A 226 27.22 23.50 2.71
C HIS A 226 26.91 22.99 4.13
N GLY A 227 26.51 21.74 4.29
CA GLY A 227 26.41 21.07 5.59
C GLY A 227 24.97 20.71 5.99
N GLY A 228 24.78 19.44 6.35
CA GLY A 228 23.57 18.92 7.01
C GLY A 228 22.31 18.88 6.15
N GLY A 229 21.30 18.15 6.65
CA GLY A 229 19.93 18.15 6.15
C GLY A 229 19.32 19.55 6.16
N TRP A 230 18.31 19.77 5.33
CA TRP A 230 17.67 21.08 5.19
C TRP A 230 16.23 21.03 5.71
N PHE A 231 15.95 21.79 6.77
CA PHE A 231 14.65 21.80 7.45
C PHE A 231 14.02 23.20 7.50
N ASN A 232 14.33 24.05 6.51
CA ASN A 232 13.90 25.44 6.42
C ASN A 232 14.20 26.25 7.69
N ASN A 233 15.41 26.10 8.25
CA ASN A 233 15.85 26.76 9.48
C ASN A 233 14.98 26.47 10.71
N CYS A 234 14.12 25.43 10.68
CA CYS A 234 13.25 25.10 11.81
C CYS A 234 14.02 24.51 13.00
N GLU A 235 15.28 24.13 12.80
CA GLU A 235 16.22 23.71 13.85
C GLU A 235 16.71 24.87 14.71
N LEU A 236 16.56 26.12 14.26
CA LEU A 236 16.98 27.32 15.00
C LEU A 236 15.91 27.75 16.02
N PRO A 237 16.30 28.38 17.15
CA PRO A 237 15.35 28.90 18.12
C PRO A 237 14.38 29.89 17.48
N ARG A 238 13.09 29.74 17.80
CA ARG A 238 12.04 30.64 17.34
C ARG A 238 11.88 31.88 18.22
N PHE A 239 12.19 31.74 19.50
CA PHE A 239 12.02 32.78 20.51
C PHE A 239 13.28 32.86 21.37
N GLY A 240 13.55 34.05 21.92
CA GLY A 240 14.69 34.29 22.80
C GLY A 240 15.85 35.03 22.10
N PRO A 241 16.92 35.33 22.85
CA PRO A 241 18.05 36.14 22.37
C PRO A 241 18.81 35.48 21.21
N ASP A 242 18.74 34.15 21.10
CA ASP A 242 19.42 33.36 20.06
C ASP A 242 18.58 33.20 18.77
N THR A 243 17.42 33.87 18.68
CA THR A 243 16.56 33.82 17.48
C THR A 243 17.20 34.62 16.35
N PRO A 244 17.31 34.07 15.13
CA PRO A 244 17.79 34.84 13.98
C PRO A 244 16.92 36.07 13.70
N THR A 245 17.56 37.24 13.61
CA THR A 245 16.89 38.50 13.29
C THR A 245 16.68 38.68 11.79
N ASP A 246 17.52 38.05 10.97
CA ASP A 246 17.45 38.14 9.52
C ASP A 246 16.29 37.31 8.99
N SER A 247 15.45 37.90 8.14
CA SER A 247 14.26 37.24 7.58
C SER A 247 14.61 35.98 6.78
N GLU A 248 15.78 35.91 6.17
CA GLU A 248 16.25 34.75 5.39
C GLU A 248 16.64 33.55 6.27
N HIS A 249 16.95 33.80 7.54
CA HIS A 249 17.33 32.79 8.53
C HIS A 249 16.18 32.42 9.47
N GLN A 250 15.00 33.03 9.31
CA GLN A 250 13.82 32.68 10.11
C GLN A 250 13.24 31.34 9.65
N GLY A 251 12.96 30.46 10.60
CA GLY A 251 12.33 29.17 10.33
C GLY A 251 10.86 29.29 9.96
N PHE A 252 10.41 28.50 8.98
CA PHE A 252 8.99 28.48 8.58
C PHE A 252 8.49 27.09 8.16
N VAL A 253 7.20 26.84 8.43
CA VAL A 253 6.50 25.58 8.12
C VAL A 253 5.31 25.86 7.21
N ALA A 254 5.27 25.21 6.04
CA ALA A 254 4.13 25.20 5.13
C ALA A 254 3.01 24.29 5.64
N SER A 255 1.82 24.37 5.04
CA SER A 255 0.68 23.50 5.43
C SER A 255 0.99 22.01 5.22
N VAL A 256 1.81 21.70 4.21
CA VAL A 256 2.27 20.36 3.86
C VAL A 256 3.80 20.32 3.93
N VAL A 257 4.32 19.35 4.66
CA VAL A 257 5.76 19.07 4.79
C VAL A 257 6.05 17.66 4.30
N VAL A 258 6.92 17.55 3.30
CA VAL A 258 7.40 16.27 2.78
C VAL A 258 8.85 16.09 3.20
N VAL A 259 9.11 15.05 3.99
CA VAL A 259 10.42 14.70 4.54
C VAL A 259 10.97 13.51 3.76
N SER A 260 12.05 13.73 3.01
CA SER A 260 12.62 12.71 2.13
C SER A 260 14.11 12.99 1.90
N PRO A 261 14.93 11.97 1.58
CA PRO A 261 16.24 12.19 0.98
C PRO A 261 16.09 12.73 -0.46
N PHE A 262 16.24 14.03 -0.70
CA PHE A 262 15.95 14.68 -1.99
C PHE A 262 17.21 15.03 -2.81
N ARG A 263 18.22 15.65 -2.19
CA ARG A 263 19.31 16.34 -2.92
C ARG A 263 20.65 15.76 -2.50
N ARG A 264 21.36 15.09 -3.41
CA ARG A 264 22.80 14.84 -3.24
C ARG A 264 23.54 15.21 -4.51
N MET A 265 24.50 16.13 -4.38
CA MET A 265 25.31 16.62 -5.51
C MET A 265 26.46 15.67 -5.85
N GLU A 266 27.06 15.04 -4.85
CA GLU A 266 28.15 14.07 -5.00
C GLU A 266 27.55 12.68 -5.12
N GLY A 267 27.80 12.01 -6.24
CA GLY A 267 27.19 10.72 -6.56
C GLY A 267 27.36 9.70 -5.43
N GLY A 268 26.24 9.12 -5.00
CA GLY A 268 26.20 8.03 -4.02
C GLY A 268 25.08 8.21 -2.99
N PRO A 269 24.85 7.22 -2.12
CA PRO A 269 23.85 7.29 -1.05
C PRO A 269 24.40 7.92 0.24
N PRO A 270 23.60 8.70 1.00
CA PRO A 270 24.06 9.38 2.22
C PRO A 270 24.65 8.36 3.21
N SER A 271 25.73 8.74 3.88
CA SER A 271 26.32 7.93 4.94
C SER A 271 25.32 7.73 6.08
N TYR A 272 25.49 6.66 6.86
CA TYR A 272 24.64 6.41 8.01
C TYR A 272 24.80 7.51 9.07
N HIS A 273 26.01 8.07 9.23
CA HIS A 273 26.25 9.24 10.08
C HIS A 273 25.39 10.44 9.68
N GLU A 274 25.37 10.78 8.38
CA GLU A 274 24.53 11.87 7.87
C GLU A 274 23.05 11.57 8.10
N GLN A 275 22.60 10.34 7.82
CA GLN A 275 21.21 9.96 8.02
C GLN A 275 20.77 10.09 9.49
N THR A 276 21.58 9.65 10.46
CA THR A 276 21.25 9.77 11.89
C THR A 276 21.30 11.22 12.36
N ARG A 277 22.29 11.99 11.89
CA ARG A 277 22.42 13.41 12.23
C ARG A 277 21.25 14.23 11.69
N ASN A 278 20.83 13.96 10.46
CA ASN A 278 19.70 14.65 9.85
C ASN A 278 18.38 14.26 10.53
N LEU A 279 18.22 13.01 10.97
CA LEU A 279 17.07 12.60 11.78
C LEU A 279 17.04 13.34 13.11
N TYR A 280 18.18 13.45 13.78
CA TYR A 280 18.33 14.25 15.01
C TYR A 280 17.95 15.73 14.80
N THR A 281 18.49 16.38 13.77
CA THR A 281 18.15 17.77 13.45
C THR A 281 16.67 17.94 13.09
N SER A 282 16.07 16.96 12.39
CA SER A 282 14.64 16.97 12.09
C SER A 282 13.78 16.89 13.36
N MET A 283 14.20 16.14 14.38
CA MET A 283 13.51 16.07 15.67
C MET A 283 13.53 17.41 16.40
N ILE A 284 14.67 18.12 16.40
CA ILE A 284 14.75 19.50 16.93
C ILE A 284 13.76 20.39 16.17
N SER A 285 13.75 20.29 14.84
CA SER A 285 12.86 21.08 13.99
C SER A 285 11.37 20.81 14.29
N PHE A 286 11.01 19.54 14.47
CA PHE A 286 9.67 19.14 14.87
C PHE A 286 9.30 19.63 16.25
N LYS A 287 10.22 19.57 17.22
CA LYS A 287 10.00 20.11 18.58
C LYS A 287 9.72 21.60 18.54
N THR A 288 10.56 22.37 17.85
CA THR A 288 10.48 23.84 17.82
C THR A 288 9.21 24.35 17.13
N PHE A 289 8.72 23.63 16.12
CA PHE A 289 7.56 24.03 15.31
C PHE A 289 6.34 23.10 15.45
N ASN A 290 6.26 22.30 16.51
CA ASN A 290 5.23 21.26 16.69
C ASN A 290 3.78 21.73 16.44
N GLU A 291 3.43 22.97 16.83
CA GLU A 291 2.09 23.53 16.65
C GLU A 291 1.73 23.88 15.19
N PHE A 292 2.68 23.92 14.26
CA PHE A 292 2.44 24.40 12.89
C PHE A 292 2.17 23.29 11.87
N PHE A 293 2.53 22.05 12.21
CA PHE A 293 2.36 20.92 11.30
C PHE A 293 0.89 20.54 11.17
N LYS A 294 0.37 20.58 9.93
CA LYS A 294 -0.97 20.10 9.57
C LYS A 294 -0.92 18.81 8.75
N ASN A 295 0.07 18.68 7.88
CA ASN A 295 0.29 17.49 7.06
C ASN A 295 1.78 17.20 6.98
N VAL A 296 2.19 16.03 7.45
CA VAL A 296 3.60 15.58 7.42
C VAL A 296 3.68 14.25 6.71
N GLN A 297 4.59 14.15 5.74
CA GLN A 297 4.78 12.95 4.96
C GLN A 297 6.24 12.50 4.99
N PHE A 298 6.49 11.31 5.52
CA PHE A 298 7.81 10.69 5.57
C PHE A 298 7.98 9.71 4.40
N HIS A 299 9.00 9.94 3.59
CA HIS A 299 9.34 9.09 2.44
C HIS A 299 10.74 8.53 2.61
N ARG A 300 10.85 7.19 2.65
CA ARG A 300 12.14 6.47 2.61
C ARG A 300 13.17 6.97 3.63
N VAL A 301 12.72 7.41 4.81
CA VAL A 301 13.62 7.89 5.86
C VAL A 301 14.27 6.69 6.54
N GLY A 302 15.58 6.53 6.33
CA GLY A 302 16.31 5.28 6.62
C GLY A 302 16.31 4.81 8.08
N PHE A 303 16.39 5.74 9.03
CA PHE A 303 16.43 5.46 10.47
C PHE A 303 15.11 5.78 11.21
N LEU A 304 14.07 6.22 10.50
CA LEU A 304 12.80 6.54 11.14
C LEU A 304 12.17 5.26 11.70
N SER A 305 11.82 5.29 12.99
CA SER A 305 11.18 4.18 13.70
C SER A 305 9.90 4.63 14.39
N PRO A 306 9.06 3.70 14.89
CA PRO A 306 7.86 4.05 15.62
C PRO A 306 8.16 4.87 16.89
N HIS A 307 9.32 4.63 17.53
CA HIS A 307 9.75 5.34 18.74
C HIS A 307 10.03 6.83 18.48
N HIS A 308 10.64 7.16 17.33
CA HIS A 308 10.79 8.57 16.93
C HIS A 308 9.42 9.24 16.68
N LEU A 309 8.49 8.51 16.08
CA LEU A 309 7.14 9.02 15.83
C LEU A 309 6.36 9.19 17.14
N ALA A 310 6.51 8.28 18.10
CA ALA A 310 5.91 8.39 19.42
C ALA A 310 6.37 9.65 20.17
N LEU A 311 7.64 10.05 20.00
CA LEU A 311 8.19 11.27 20.59
C LEU A 311 7.67 12.55 19.93
N VAL A 312 7.29 12.51 18.66
CA VAL A 312 7.02 13.73 17.88
C VAL A 312 5.53 13.99 17.66
N ILE A 313 4.79 12.96 17.25
CA ILE A 313 3.40 13.07 16.80
C ILE A 313 2.43 13.55 17.89
N PRO A 314 2.54 13.11 19.16
CA PRO A 314 1.66 13.59 20.23
C PRO A 314 1.76 15.10 20.47
N HIS A 315 2.92 15.71 20.22
CA HIS A 315 3.12 17.16 20.40
C HIS A 315 2.59 17.99 19.21
N MET A 316 2.31 17.38 18.06
CA MET A 316 1.84 18.08 16.86
C MET A 316 0.33 18.34 16.86
N ARG A 317 -0.19 19.15 17.80
CA ARG A 317 -1.64 19.29 18.07
C ARG A 317 -2.53 19.62 16.86
N ASN A 318 -1.97 20.29 15.84
CA ASN A 318 -2.70 20.68 14.63
C ASN A 318 -2.58 19.69 13.46
N LEU A 319 -1.90 18.56 13.67
CA LEU A 319 -1.72 17.52 12.65
C LEU A 319 -3.07 16.92 12.27
N LYS A 320 -3.32 16.85 10.96
CA LYS A 320 -4.51 16.26 10.34
C LYS A 320 -4.18 15.03 9.52
N VAL A 321 -3.04 15.03 8.85
CA VAL A 321 -2.60 13.94 7.98
C VAL A 321 -1.17 13.55 8.32
N LEU A 322 -0.95 12.27 8.56
CA LEU A 322 0.36 11.65 8.72
C LEU A 322 0.56 10.64 7.59
N GLY A 323 1.47 10.96 6.67
CA GLY A 323 1.87 10.06 5.60
C GLY A 323 3.17 9.35 5.92
N ILE A 324 3.24 8.03 5.72
CA ILE A 324 4.48 7.26 5.90
C ILE A 324 4.61 6.29 4.73
N TYR A 325 5.69 6.40 3.95
CA TYR A 325 5.85 5.67 2.70
C TYR A 325 7.24 5.04 2.59
N GLN A 326 7.26 3.70 2.53
CA GLN A 326 8.47 2.91 2.27
C GLN A 326 9.66 3.24 3.19
N CYS A 327 9.40 3.60 4.46
CA CYS A 327 10.46 3.79 5.44
C CYS A 327 11.02 2.42 5.88
N PRO A 328 12.34 2.14 5.75
CA PRO A 328 12.89 0.78 5.88
C PRO A 328 12.65 0.07 7.22
N LEU A 329 12.46 0.84 8.30
CA LEU A 329 12.23 0.31 9.65
C LEU A 329 10.75 0.37 10.08
N LEU A 330 9.85 0.68 9.15
CA LEU A 330 8.40 0.70 9.34
C LEU A 330 7.72 -0.32 8.41
N PRO A 331 7.90 -1.63 8.65
CA PRO A 331 7.16 -2.67 7.96
C PRO A 331 5.70 -2.75 8.46
N ILE A 332 4.89 -3.61 7.83
CA ILE A 332 3.46 -3.76 8.16
C ILE A 332 3.21 -4.14 9.64
N SER A 333 4.17 -4.77 10.31
CA SER A 333 4.06 -5.09 11.74
C SER A 333 3.89 -3.86 12.63
N GLU A 334 4.33 -2.68 12.18
CA GLU A 334 4.25 -1.44 12.97
C GLU A 334 2.88 -0.77 12.89
N THR A 335 1.97 -1.25 12.03
CA THR A 335 0.69 -0.57 11.79
C THR A 335 -0.11 -0.36 13.08
N LEU A 336 -0.21 -1.38 13.94
CA LEU A 336 -0.92 -1.24 15.22
C LEU A 336 -0.25 -0.23 16.15
N ARG A 337 1.09 -0.21 16.19
CA ARG A 337 1.84 0.78 16.99
C ARG A 337 1.63 2.20 16.47
N LEU A 338 1.55 2.37 15.15
CA LEU A 338 1.24 3.66 14.53
C LEU A 338 -0.18 4.13 14.88
N LEU A 339 -1.17 3.22 14.87
CA LEU A 339 -2.53 3.51 15.30
C LEU A 339 -2.61 3.91 16.79
N GLU A 340 -1.78 3.32 17.66
CA GLU A 340 -1.66 3.73 19.07
C GLU A 340 -1.06 5.14 19.21
N ILE A 341 0.00 5.45 18.45
CA ILE A 341 0.68 6.75 18.49
C ILE A 341 -0.28 7.89 18.10
N ILE A 342 -1.08 7.70 17.05
CA ILE A 342 -2.03 8.74 16.60
C ILE A 342 -3.26 8.89 17.51
N GLU A 343 -3.62 7.86 18.28
CA GLU A 343 -4.73 7.88 19.25
C GLU A 343 -4.40 8.73 20.49
N THR A 344 -3.13 8.88 20.82
CA THR A 344 -2.69 9.54 22.05
C THR A 344 -3.18 11.01 22.12
N ASP A 345 -3.90 11.35 23.20
CA ASP A 345 -4.35 12.71 23.58
C ASP A 345 -5.28 13.44 22.58
N ARG A 346 -6.03 12.72 21.73
CA ARG A 346 -7.00 13.33 20.80
C ARG A 346 -8.42 12.77 20.96
N PRO A 347 -9.46 13.61 20.96
CA PRO A 347 -10.83 13.13 20.87
C PRO A 347 -11.07 12.52 19.47
N LEU A 348 -11.83 11.42 19.39
CA LEU A 348 -12.12 10.66 18.16
C LEU A 348 -12.57 11.54 16.95
N LYS A 349 -13.17 12.72 17.19
CA LYS A 349 -13.59 13.65 16.12
C LYS A 349 -12.45 14.44 15.46
N ASN A 350 -11.26 14.45 16.05
CA ASN A 350 -10.07 15.17 15.56
C ASN A 350 -8.89 14.20 15.35
N GLN A 351 -9.18 12.96 14.98
CA GLN A 351 -8.17 11.94 14.76
C GLN A 351 -7.29 12.31 13.56
N VAL A 352 -5.98 12.02 13.66
CA VAL A 352 -5.05 12.16 12.54
C VAL A 352 -5.36 11.08 11.51
N SER A 353 -5.60 11.48 10.26
CA SER A 353 -5.68 10.57 9.14
C SER A 353 -4.29 9.98 8.86
N LEU A 354 -4.15 8.67 9.01
CA LEU A 354 -2.90 7.95 8.77
C LEU A 354 -2.93 7.35 7.35
N ASP A 355 -2.07 7.85 6.47
CA ASP A 355 -1.85 7.31 5.13
C ASP A 355 -0.52 6.52 5.13
N PHE A 356 -0.61 5.23 5.46
CA PHE A 356 0.57 4.37 5.65
C PHE A 356 0.76 3.39 4.50
N TYR A 357 1.87 3.51 3.78
CA TYR A 357 2.37 2.50 2.85
C TYR A 357 3.60 1.81 3.48
N PRO A 358 3.43 0.59 4.04
CA PRO A 358 4.51 -0.14 4.70
C PRO A 358 5.75 -0.34 3.82
N MET A 359 6.90 -0.60 4.46
CA MET A 359 8.09 -1.03 3.73
C MET A 359 7.76 -2.23 2.84
N TYR A 360 8.11 -2.10 1.56
CA TYR A 360 7.86 -3.09 0.54
C TYR A 360 9.10 -3.28 -0.34
N HIS A 361 9.54 -4.52 -0.52
CA HIS A 361 10.66 -4.85 -1.40
C HIS A 361 10.18 -5.08 -2.84
N GLN A 362 10.68 -4.29 -3.79
CA GLN A 362 10.35 -4.44 -5.21
C GLN A 362 11.24 -5.52 -5.83
N GLY A 363 10.66 -6.67 -6.17
CA GLY A 363 11.31 -7.68 -7.01
C GLY A 363 11.43 -7.23 -8.49
N PRO A 364 12.28 -7.86 -9.30
CA PRO A 364 12.48 -7.50 -10.70
C PRO A 364 11.22 -7.70 -11.56
N GLU A 365 11.09 -6.90 -12.63
CA GLU A 365 9.96 -6.91 -13.56
C GLU A 365 9.78 -8.26 -14.28
N LEU A 366 8.52 -8.62 -14.55
CA LEU A 366 8.17 -9.81 -15.31
C LEU A 366 8.24 -9.54 -16.82
N ARG A 367 8.78 -10.49 -17.59
CA ARG A 367 8.55 -10.56 -19.05
C ARG A 367 7.08 -10.92 -19.33
N ASN A 368 6.52 -10.28 -20.36
CA ASN A 368 5.12 -10.33 -20.81
C ASN A 368 4.55 -11.75 -20.95
N GLY A 369 3.27 -11.92 -20.58
CA GLY A 369 2.43 -13.05 -21.03
C GLY A 369 1.84 -14.00 -19.97
N ASP A 370 1.85 -13.67 -18.67
CA ASP A 370 1.47 -14.63 -17.62
C ASP A 370 0.36 -14.09 -16.69
N ALA A 371 -0.90 -14.29 -17.08
CA ALA A 371 -2.09 -13.72 -16.44
C ALA A 371 -2.45 -14.32 -15.06
N LEU A 372 -1.63 -15.23 -14.51
CA LEU A 372 -1.85 -15.87 -13.20
C LEU A 372 -0.71 -15.65 -12.19
N ARG A 373 0.20 -14.72 -12.48
CA ARG A 373 1.34 -14.40 -11.61
C ARG A 373 1.17 -13.05 -10.89
N VAL A 374 0.55 -13.09 -9.71
CA VAL A 374 0.76 -12.08 -8.65
C VAL A 374 1.89 -12.62 -7.79
N GLY A 375 3.04 -11.95 -7.78
CA GLY A 375 4.28 -12.49 -7.21
C GLY A 375 4.33 -12.46 -5.69
N ASP A 376 4.95 -13.49 -5.10
CA ASP A 376 5.29 -13.57 -3.68
C ASP A 376 6.46 -12.62 -3.34
N TYR A 377 6.27 -11.31 -3.47
CA TYR A 377 7.33 -10.34 -3.23
C TYR A 377 6.99 -9.38 -2.10
N GLY A 378 8.04 -8.88 -1.46
CA GLY A 378 8.01 -7.53 -0.92
C GLY A 378 7.60 -7.35 0.53
N VAL A 379 7.11 -8.37 1.24
CA VAL A 379 6.81 -8.23 2.68
C VAL A 379 8.05 -8.52 3.53
N THR A 380 8.73 -9.64 3.26
CA THR A 380 10.00 -10.02 3.89
C THR A 380 11.14 -9.92 2.89
N TRP A 381 12.36 -9.77 3.38
CA TRP A 381 13.54 -9.73 2.52
C TRP A 381 13.96 -11.12 2.01
N ASP A 382 13.87 -12.14 2.87
CA ASP A 382 14.31 -13.50 2.55
C ASP A 382 13.21 -14.53 2.91
N ASN A 383 13.47 -15.79 2.58
CA ASN A 383 12.61 -16.92 2.93
C ASN A 383 12.55 -17.13 4.45
N TRP A 384 11.34 -17.03 5.00
CA TRP A 384 11.08 -17.17 6.43
C TRP A 384 10.29 -18.43 6.80
N ASP A 385 10.13 -19.37 5.86
CA ASP A 385 9.49 -20.70 6.05
C ASP A 385 8.02 -20.66 6.52
N HIS A 386 7.27 -19.63 6.12
CA HIS A 386 5.86 -19.49 6.45
C HIS A 386 5.06 -18.85 5.30
N ASP A 387 3.74 -19.02 5.34
CA ASP A 387 2.82 -18.42 4.37
C ASP A 387 2.64 -16.91 4.64
N THR A 388 3.33 -16.10 3.84
CA THR A 388 3.30 -14.63 3.93
C THR A 388 1.89 -14.06 3.71
N ILE A 389 1.09 -14.63 2.80
CA ILE A 389 -0.26 -14.13 2.50
C ILE A 389 -1.16 -14.30 3.71
N LYS A 390 -1.19 -15.51 4.29
CA LYS A 390 -1.95 -15.79 5.51
C LYS A 390 -1.43 -14.98 6.69
N ALA A 391 -0.13 -14.75 6.78
CA ALA A 391 0.46 -13.93 7.83
C ALA A 391 0.06 -12.45 7.73
N VAL A 392 0.07 -11.87 6.52
CA VAL A 392 -0.41 -10.50 6.26
C VAL A 392 -1.88 -10.38 6.59
N TRP A 393 -2.73 -11.33 6.14
CA TRP A 393 -4.14 -11.32 6.50
C TRP A 393 -4.38 -11.52 8.00
N ALA A 394 -3.54 -12.31 8.69
CA ALA A 394 -3.60 -12.43 10.15
C ALA A 394 -3.28 -11.11 10.87
N LEU A 395 -2.40 -10.28 10.31
CA LEU A 395 -2.18 -8.91 10.80
C LEU A 395 -3.39 -8.02 10.48
N CYS A 396 -3.90 -8.06 9.24
CA CYS A 396 -5.04 -7.26 8.80
C CYS A 396 -6.33 -7.56 9.59
N TYR A 397 -6.52 -8.82 10.01
CA TYR A 397 -7.62 -9.24 10.89
C TYR A 397 -7.64 -8.50 12.24
N ARG A 398 -6.53 -7.84 12.62
CA ARG A 398 -6.43 -6.99 13.81
C ARG A 398 -6.35 -5.50 13.46
N ILE A 399 -5.59 -5.18 12.41
CA ILE A 399 -5.36 -3.80 11.95
C ILE A 399 -6.67 -3.16 11.50
N LEU A 400 -7.43 -3.81 10.62
CA LEU A 400 -8.61 -3.20 9.99
C LEU A 400 -9.72 -2.89 11.01
N PRO A 401 -10.07 -3.80 11.95
CA PRO A 401 -11.04 -3.44 13.00
C PRO A 401 -10.58 -2.28 13.88
N GLN A 402 -9.28 -2.21 14.22
CA GLN A 402 -8.72 -1.11 15.00
C GLN A 402 -8.76 0.22 14.21
N ALA A 403 -8.42 0.19 12.92
CA ALA A 403 -8.46 1.36 12.05
C ALA A 403 -9.89 1.90 11.91
N ARG A 404 -10.89 1.05 11.66
CA ARG A 404 -12.32 1.44 11.63
C ARG A 404 -12.77 2.07 12.95
N LYS A 405 -12.35 1.51 14.09
CA LYS A 405 -12.68 2.06 15.42
C LYS A 405 -12.12 3.47 15.62
N GLN A 406 -10.97 3.77 15.01
CA GLN A 406 -10.32 5.08 15.06
C GLN A 406 -10.69 5.99 13.88
N ASP A 407 -11.64 5.63 13.01
CA ASP A 407 -11.99 6.39 11.80
C ASP A 407 -10.80 6.63 10.84
N VAL A 408 -9.89 5.66 10.77
CA VAL A 408 -8.75 5.66 9.84
C VAL A 408 -9.09 4.79 8.64
N ASP A 409 -9.05 5.39 7.44
CA ASP A 409 -9.30 4.69 6.19
C ASP A 409 -8.05 3.95 5.69
N PHE A 410 -8.10 2.62 5.72
CA PHE A 410 -7.11 1.72 5.11
C PHE A 410 -7.69 0.88 3.97
N GLU A 411 -8.97 1.06 3.64
CA GLU A 411 -9.72 0.15 2.78
C GLU A 411 -9.97 0.75 1.40
N SER A 412 -10.10 2.07 1.33
CA SER A 412 -10.33 2.76 0.07
C SER A 412 -9.15 2.62 -0.90
N PRO A 413 -9.39 2.42 -2.21
CA PRO A 413 -8.33 2.23 -3.22
C PRO A 413 -7.28 3.34 -3.33
N HIS A 414 -7.58 4.53 -2.81
CA HIS A 414 -6.67 5.66 -2.84
C HIS A 414 -5.70 5.71 -1.63
N THR A 415 -5.91 4.89 -0.61
CA THR A 415 -5.04 4.87 0.58
C THR A 415 -3.74 4.12 0.30
N GLY A 416 -2.65 4.51 0.93
CA GLY A 416 -1.36 3.84 0.84
C GLY A 416 -1.43 2.40 1.33
N PHE A 417 -2.21 2.13 2.38
CA PHE A 417 -2.35 0.79 2.93
C PHE A 417 -3.07 -0.14 1.95
N ARG A 418 -4.17 0.32 1.35
CA ARG A 418 -4.87 -0.45 0.33
C ARG A 418 -4.00 -0.71 -0.90
N GLN A 419 -3.26 0.30 -1.37
CA GLN A 419 -2.34 0.13 -2.49
C GLN A 419 -1.20 -0.84 -2.17
N TYR A 420 -0.71 -0.85 -0.93
CA TYR A 420 0.24 -1.86 -0.47
C TYR A 420 -0.35 -3.26 -0.54
N MET A 421 -1.60 -3.44 -0.10
CA MET A 421 -2.29 -4.74 -0.16
C MET A 421 -2.53 -5.20 -1.60
N ASP A 422 -2.99 -4.30 -2.47
CA ASP A 422 -3.25 -4.58 -3.89
C ASP A 422 -1.96 -4.87 -4.68
N ARG A 423 -0.84 -4.22 -4.31
CA ARG A 423 0.47 -4.48 -4.93
C ARG A 423 1.19 -5.69 -4.33
N GLY A 424 0.89 -6.02 -3.08
CA GLY A 424 1.52 -7.08 -2.32
C GLY A 424 1.09 -8.48 -2.77
N PRO A 425 1.43 -9.52 -1.98
CA PRO A 425 1.12 -10.90 -2.35
C PRO A 425 -0.37 -11.25 -2.16
N CYS A 426 -1.18 -10.35 -1.61
CA CYS A 426 -2.59 -10.59 -1.30
C CYS A 426 -3.44 -10.61 -2.58
N ARG A 427 -4.41 -11.53 -2.65
CA ARG A 427 -5.37 -11.66 -3.75
C ARG A 427 -6.76 -11.36 -3.24
N LYS A 428 -7.67 -10.93 -4.12
CA LYS A 428 -9.07 -10.64 -3.78
C LYS A 428 -9.19 -9.74 -2.54
N VAL A 429 -8.36 -8.69 -2.51
CA VAL A 429 -8.23 -7.78 -1.38
C VAL A 429 -9.58 -7.18 -0.97
N PRO A 430 -10.40 -6.60 -1.88
CA PRO A 430 -11.67 -6.03 -1.47
C PRO A 430 -12.63 -7.09 -0.90
N GLU A 431 -12.72 -8.27 -1.53
CA GLU A 431 -13.61 -9.33 -1.08
C GLU A 431 -13.21 -9.89 0.29
N ILE A 432 -11.91 -10.02 0.57
CA ILE A 432 -11.44 -10.49 1.89
C ILE A 432 -11.66 -9.41 2.95
N ILE A 433 -11.45 -8.13 2.64
CA ILE A 433 -11.74 -7.03 3.57
C ILE A 433 -13.23 -7.08 3.97
N ASP A 434 -14.14 -7.17 2.99
CA ASP A 434 -15.57 -7.28 3.26
C ASP A 434 -15.88 -8.50 4.13
N ALA A 435 -15.27 -9.64 3.80
CA ALA A 435 -15.45 -10.89 4.51
C ALA A 435 -14.95 -10.89 5.97
N ILE A 436 -13.94 -10.06 6.31
CA ILE A 436 -13.47 -9.92 7.70
C ILE A 436 -14.58 -9.34 8.60
N PHE A 437 -15.47 -8.53 8.04
CA PHE A 437 -16.54 -7.85 8.75
C PHE A 437 -17.93 -8.46 8.50
N ASP A 438 -18.02 -9.48 7.64
CA ASP A 438 -19.27 -10.16 7.34
C ASP A 438 -19.57 -11.24 8.39
N GLU A 439 -20.51 -10.94 9.28
CA GLU A 439 -20.99 -11.89 10.30
C GLU A 439 -21.82 -13.05 9.72
N THR A 440 -22.29 -12.94 8.47
CA THR A 440 -23.11 -13.95 7.81
C THR A 440 -22.30 -15.00 7.06
N MET A 441 -21.01 -14.73 6.81
CA MET A 441 -20.14 -15.63 6.08
C MET A 441 -19.80 -16.88 6.90
N THR A 442 -19.98 -18.06 6.30
CA THR A 442 -19.58 -19.33 6.89
C THR A 442 -18.05 -19.39 7.05
N PRO A 443 -17.51 -19.97 8.15
CA PRO A 443 -16.06 -20.14 8.34
C PRO A 443 -15.33 -20.82 7.17
N GLU A 444 -15.96 -21.78 6.51
CA GLU A 444 -15.45 -22.50 5.34
C GLU A 444 -15.26 -21.58 4.14
N SER A 445 -16.27 -20.75 3.86
CA SER A 445 -16.21 -19.75 2.79
C SER A 445 -15.13 -18.71 3.05
N PHE A 446 -15.04 -18.21 4.27
CA PHE A 446 -13.99 -17.26 4.66
C PHE A 446 -12.60 -17.88 4.49
N ALA A 447 -12.42 -19.11 4.98
CA ALA A 447 -11.13 -19.77 4.92
C ALA A 447 -10.72 -20.16 3.50
N ALA A 448 -11.67 -20.56 2.66
CA ALA A 448 -11.42 -20.79 1.25
C ALA A 448 -11.04 -19.49 0.53
N LEU A 449 -11.72 -18.38 0.83
CA LEU A 449 -11.45 -17.08 0.22
C LEU A 449 -10.04 -16.58 0.56
N VAL A 450 -9.61 -16.66 1.82
CA VAL A 450 -8.26 -16.22 2.22
C VAL A 450 -7.16 -17.12 1.66
N ASP A 451 -7.38 -18.43 1.55
CA ASP A 451 -6.43 -19.38 0.95
C ASP A 451 -6.61 -19.53 -0.57
N CYS A 452 -7.21 -18.54 -1.25
CA CYS A 452 -7.55 -18.65 -2.68
C CYS A 452 -6.34 -18.75 -3.63
N HIS A 453 -5.13 -18.46 -3.16
CA HIS A 453 -3.89 -18.69 -3.90
C HIS A 453 -3.50 -20.16 -3.98
N ASN A 454 -4.05 -21.02 -3.13
CA ASN A 454 -3.81 -22.45 -3.19
C ASN A 454 -4.37 -23.04 -4.50
N ARG A 455 -3.51 -23.66 -5.31
CA ARG A 455 -3.88 -24.23 -6.62
C ARG A 455 -4.86 -25.40 -6.53
N GLU A 456 -4.91 -26.09 -5.39
CA GLU A 456 -5.75 -27.28 -5.22
C GLU A 456 -7.24 -26.94 -5.13
N HIS A 457 -7.59 -25.82 -4.49
CA HIS A 457 -8.98 -25.39 -4.35
C HIS A 457 -9.30 -24.04 -5.00
N MET A 458 -8.31 -23.17 -5.25
CA MET A 458 -8.47 -21.85 -5.87
C MET A 458 -9.59 -21.00 -5.24
N GLY A 459 -9.78 -21.16 -3.93
CA GLY A 459 -10.86 -20.52 -3.15
C GLY A 459 -12.27 -21.07 -3.37
N LYS A 460 -12.44 -22.22 -4.04
CA LYS A 460 -13.72 -22.91 -4.15
C LYS A 460 -14.02 -23.69 -2.86
N VAL A 461 -15.11 -23.36 -2.19
CA VAL A 461 -15.51 -23.95 -0.89
C VAL A 461 -15.62 -25.47 -0.98
N LYS A 462 -16.31 -26.00 -1.99
CA LYS A 462 -16.50 -27.45 -2.17
C LYS A 462 -15.18 -28.22 -2.23
N LEU A 463 -14.17 -27.67 -2.91
CA LEU A 463 -12.84 -28.28 -3.00
C LEU A 463 -12.03 -28.08 -1.72
N PHE A 464 -12.19 -26.93 -1.05
CA PHE A 464 -11.56 -26.66 0.24
C PHE A 464 -12.02 -27.62 1.33
N THR A 465 -13.31 -27.99 1.31
CA THR A 465 -13.94 -28.92 2.26
C THR A 465 -13.83 -30.37 1.83
N ASP A 466 -13.25 -30.66 0.67
CA ASP A 466 -13.04 -32.03 0.22
C ASP A 466 -11.93 -32.68 1.06
N ASN A 467 -12.19 -33.88 1.58
CA ASN A 467 -11.24 -34.63 2.39
C ASN A 467 -10.19 -35.38 1.55
N THR A 468 -10.26 -35.27 0.21
CA THR A 468 -9.14 -35.67 -0.66
C THR A 468 -7.89 -34.83 -0.35
N PHE A 469 -6.73 -35.48 -0.33
CA PHE A 469 -5.45 -34.91 0.13
C PHE A 469 -5.11 -33.56 -0.53
N ILE A 470 -5.39 -32.47 0.16
CA ILE A 470 -4.82 -31.13 -0.06
C ILE A 470 -3.44 -31.17 0.58
N ALA A 471 -2.36 -30.98 -0.19
CA ALA A 471 -0.99 -31.29 0.24
C ALA A 471 -0.48 -30.50 1.47
N CYS A 472 -1.21 -29.48 1.91
CA CYS A 472 -0.95 -28.72 3.14
C CYS A 472 -1.96 -28.98 4.27
N ARG A 473 -2.78 -30.04 4.21
CA ARG A 473 -3.79 -30.40 5.22
C ARG A 473 -3.76 -31.91 5.54
N PRO A 474 -2.94 -32.33 6.51
CA PRO A 474 -2.81 -33.75 6.83
C PRO A 474 -4.04 -34.37 7.53
N GLU A 475 -4.96 -33.59 8.11
CA GLU A 475 -6.06 -34.06 8.99
C GLU A 475 -7.46 -33.46 8.66
N GLY A 476 -7.71 -33.03 7.41
CA GLY A 476 -8.99 -32.40 7.03
C GLY A 476 -9.04 -30.88 7.28
N TYR A 477 -10.21 -30.26 7.08
CA TYR A 477 -10.37 -28.80 7.10
C TYR A 477 -10.82 -28.20 8.44
N ASP A 478 -11.31 -29.02 9.39
CA ASP A 478 -11.88 -28.55 10.67
C ASP A 478 -10.90 -27.72 11.50
N ALA A 479 -9.62 -28.14 11.55
CA ALA A 479 -8.58 -27.41 12.25
C ALA A 479 -8.27 -26.05 11.61
N TYR A 480 -8.62 -25.83 10.34
CA TYR A 480 -8.41 -24.55 9.65
C TYR A 480 -9.54 -23.55 9.93
N ILE A 481 -10.77 -24.03 10.10
CA ILE A 481 -11.95 -23.18 10.35
C ILE A 481 -12.19 -22.93 11.84
N SER A 482 -11.72 -23.85 12.70
CA SER A 482 -11.83 -23.72 14.15
C SER A 482 -11.10 -22.47 14.65
N LYS A 483 -11.61 -21.85 15.72
CA LYS A 483 -11.00 -20.67 16.32
C LYS A 483 -9.99 -21.07 17.40
N TYR A 484 -8.81 -20.46 17.35
CA TYR A 484 -7.73 -20.68 18.31
C TYR A 484 -7.28 -19.37 18.93
N TYR A 485 -6.89 -19.44 20.20
CA TYR A 485 -6.39 -18.30 20.93
C TYR A 485 -4.88 -18.16 20.71
N CYS A 486 -4.44 -17.03 20.17
CA CYS A 486 -3.01 -16.76 20.03
C CYS A 486 -2.43 -16.26 21.37
N GLY A 487 -1.48 -17.00 21.93
CA GLY A 487 -0.82 -16.66 23.20
C GLY A 487 -0.03 -15.34 23.19
N ARG A 488 0.35 -14.84 22.00
CA ARG A 488 1.09 -13.57 21.85
C ARG A 488 0.18 -12.36 21.70
N CYS A 489 -0.62 -12.27 20.65
CA CYS A 489 -1.53 -11.13 20.46
C CYS A 489 -2.83 -11.20 21.26
N ARG A 490 -3.13 -12.32 21.92
CA ARG A 490 -4.34 -12.51 22.75
C ARG A 490 -5.66 -12.42 21.96
N VAL A 491 -5.61 -12.58 20.64
CA VAL A 491 -6.79 -12.56 19.75
C VAL A 491 -7.21 -13.99 19.41
N LEU A 492 -8.53 -14.21 19.42
CA LEU A 492 -9.16 -15.44 18.93
C LEU A 492 -9.28 -15.39 17.40
N MET A 493 -8.63 -16.32 16.70
CA MET A 493 -8.48 -16.27 15.24
C MET A 493 -8.76 -17.63 14.60
N PRO A 494 -9.27 -17.68 13.35
CA PRO A 494 -9.38 -18.93 12.59
C PRO A 494 -8.04 -19.68 12.48
N GLY A 495 -8.09 -21.00 12.54
CA GLY A 495 -6.93 -21.90 12.54
C GLY A 495 -6.05 -21.79 11.29
N MET A 496 -6.59 -21.34 10.16
CA MET A 496 -5.83 -21.06 8.95
C MET A 496 -4.73 -20.00 9.15
N PHE A 497 -4.83 -19.17 10.20
CA PHE A 497 -3.81 -18.20 10.57
C PHE A 497 -2.73 -18.77 11.48
N PHE A 498 -2.63 -20.09 11.63
CA PHE A 498 -1.61 -20.79 12.41
C PHE A 498 -0.91 -21.84 11.54
N LYS A 499 0.34 -22.19 11.85
CA LYS A 499 0.98 -23.35 11.20
C LYS A 499 0.32 -24.59 11.78
N TYR A 500 -0.06 -25.53 10.93
CA TYR A 500 -0.70 -26.77 11.35
C TYR A 500 0.10 -27.51 12.44
N GLN A 501 1.42 -27.60 12.29
CA GLN A 501 2.31 -28.21 13.29
C GLN A 501 2.20 -27.54 14.65
N ASP A 502 1.99 -26.22 14.71
CA ASP A 502 1.81 -25.51 15.98
C ASP A 502 0.49 -25.90 16.64
N ILE A 503 -0.59 -26.03 15.86
CA ILE A 503 -1.90 -26.48 16.38
C ILE A 503 -1.78 -27.90 16.93
N PHE A 504 -1.15 -28.80 16.18
CA PHE A 504 -0.89 -30.17 16.63
C PHE A 504 -0.09 -30.17 17.93
N ASN A 505 1.04 -29.46 17.97
CA ASN A 505 1.88 -29.38 19.16
C ASN A 505 1.16 -28.76 20.37
N TRP A 506 0.29 -27.77 20.15
CA TRP A 506 -0.55 -27.19 21.21
C TRP A 506 -1.55 -28.23 21.77
N LYS A 507 -2.19 -29.03 20.90
CA LYS A 507 -3.11 -30.09 21.34
C LYS A 507 -2.40 -31.23 22.06
N THR A 508 -1.21 -31.63 21.61
CA THR A 508 -0.51 -32.81 22.10
C THR A 508 0.41 -32.53 23.28
N PHE A 509 1.07 -31.37 23.30
CA PHE A 509 2.13 -31.03 24.26
C PHE A 509 1.83 -29.78 25.10
N GLU A 510 0.61 -29.24 25.03
CA GLU A 510 0.21 -27.99 25.71
C GLU A 510 1.15 -26.80 25.40
N ALA A 511 1.82 -26.83 24.25
CA ALA A 511 2.77 -25.80 23.83
C ALA A 511 2.06 -24.46 23.55
N SER A 512 2.72 -23.33 23.80
CA SER A 512 2.12 -22.01 23.49
C SER A 512 1.82 -21.84 21.99
N LEU A 513 0.60 -21.48 21.64
CA LEU A 513 0.19 -21.31 20.24
C LEU A 513 0.35 -19.86 19.77
N GLN A 514 0.98 -19.65 18.62
CA GLN A 514 1.23 -18.32 18.05
C GLN A 514 0.75 -18.23 16.60
N CYS A 515 0.00 -17.18 16.27
CA CYS A 515 -0.49 -16.97 14.91
C CYS A 515 0.63 -16.52 13.95
N LEU A 516 0.41 -16.74 12.66
CA LEU A 516 1.31 -16.40 11.56
C LEU A 516 1.61 -14.89 11.52
N GLY A 517 0.64 -14.04 11.83
CA GLY A 517 0.87 -12.58 11.91
C GLY A 517 1.88 -12.22 13.02
N CYS A 518 1.76 -12.84 14.20
CA CYS A 518 2.73 -12.64 15.28
C CYS A 518 4.12 -13.18 14.94
N LYS A 519 4.19 -14.31 14.22
CA LYS A 519 5.46 -14.88 13.74
C LYS A 519 6.10 -13.95 12.70
N LEU A 520 5.31 -13.41 11.77
CA LEU A 520 5.78 -12.43 10.79
C LEU A 520 6.33 -11.18 11.47
N THR A 521 5.66 -10.66 12.50
CA THR A 521 6.20 -9.55 13.30
C THR A 521 7.58 -9.88 13.88
N GLN A 522 7.78 -11.07 14.47
CA GLN A 522 9.12 -11.46 14.99
C GLN A 522 10.16 -11.50 13.87
N HIS A 523 9.79 -12.09 12.74
CA HIS A 523 10.70 -12.20 11.61
C HIS A 523 11.13 -10.81 11.11
N LEU A 524 10.17 -9.94 10.82
CA LEU A 524 10.42 -8.56 10.37
C LEU A 524 11.29 -7.77 11.35
N HIS A 525 11.10 -7.96 12.66
CA HIS A 525 11.95 -7.34 13.69
C HIS A 525 13.36 -7.93 13.78
N SER A 526 13.53 -9.18 13.38
CA SER A 526 14.82 -9.87 13.36
C SER A 526 15.62 -9.68 12.06
N GLU A 527 14.97 -9.19 10.99
CA GLU A 527 15.59 -8.99 9.68
C GLU A 527 16.87 -8.15 9.75
N ARG A 528 17.92 -8.60 9.04
CA ARG A 528 19.26 -8.00 9.07
C ARG A 528 19.70 -7.39 7.74
N ASP A 529 18.88 -7.53 6.70
CA ASP A 529 19.13 -6.99 5.36
C ASP A 529 19.34 -5.49 5.38
N HIS A 530 20.11 -4.96 4.42
CA HIS A 530 20.39 -3.51 4.32
C HIS A 530 20.78 -2.90 5.69
N TYR A 531 21.57 -3.66 6.45
CA TYR A 531 22.01 -3.35 7.80
C TYR A 531 20.89 -3.01 8.81
N LYS A 532 19.62 -3.41 8.57
CA LYS A 532 18.46 -3.13 9.43
C LYS A 532 18.73 -3.48 10.90
N GLY A 533 19.32 -4.64 11.19
CA GLY A 533 19.65 -5.05 12.55
C GLY A 533 20.62 -4.08 13.26
N ARG A 534 21.57 -3.49 12.52
CA ARG A 534 22.50 -2.48 13.05
C ARG A 534 21.81 -1.12 13.20
N LYS A 535 20.96 -0.74 12.23
CA LYS A 535 20.15 0.49 12.30
C LYS A 535 19.25 0.46 13.55
N ARG A 536 18.54 -0.65 13.78
CA ARG A 536 17.74 -0.86 15.01
C ARG A 536 18.59 -0.80 16.28
N HIS A 537 19.79 -1.37 16.28
CA HIS A 537 20.69 -1.27 17.44
C HIS A 537 21.13 0.18 17.73
N ILE A 538 21.41 0.98 16.71
CA ILE A 538 21.72 2.41 16.88
C ILE A 538 20.51 3.14 17.49
N ILE A 539 19.31 2.87 17.00
CA ILE A 539 18.07 3.46 17.52
C ILE A 539 17.80 3.01 18.95
N HIS A 540 18.05 1.74 19.27
CA HIS A 540 17.94 1.23 20.63
C HIS A 540 18.95 1.92 21.55
N LYS A 541 20.20 2.12 21.11
CA LYS A 541 21.20 2.87 21.88
C LYS A 541 20.77 4.33 22.09
N TRP A 542 20.05 4.91 21.14
CA TRP A 542 19.59 6.29 21.20
C TRP A 542 18.37 6.45 22.12
N LEU A 543 17.33 5.65 21.93
CA LEU A 543 16.01 5.88 22.52
C LEU A 543 15.66 4.92 23.66
N HIS A 544 16.50 3.92 23.98
CA HIS A 544 16.22 3.00 25.06
C HIS A 544 16.98 3.40 26.33
N SER A 545 16.26 3.57 27.44
CA SER A 545 16.85 3.74 28.77
C SER A 545 17.59 2.44 29.12
N GLY A 546 18.89 2.46 29.40
CA GLY A 546 19.68 1.23 29.70
C GLY A 546 19.34 0.55 31.04
N GLY A 547 18.06 0.25 31.32
CA GLY A 547 17.51 -0.36 32.54
C GLY A 547 16.06 -0.84 32.35
N ASP A 548 15.29 -1.01 33.44
CA ASP A 548 13.91 -1.53 33.45
C ASP A 548 12.86 -0.55 32.85
N ASP A 549 13.24 0.72 32.61
CA ASP A 549 12.34 1.81 32.19
C ASP A 549 11.95 1.79 30.69
N GLY A 550 12.39 0.79 29.92
CA GLY A 550 11.97 0.59 28.53
C GLY A 550 12.36 1.72 27.56
N TRP A 551 11.57 1.84 26.48
CA TRP A 551 11.75 2.84 25.43
C TRP A 551 11.35 4.25 25.89
N ASN A 552 12.17 5.25 25.56
CA ASN A 552 11.78 6.65 25.67
C ASN A 552 10.87 7.02 24.50
N ASP A 553 9.56 6.90 24.73
CA ASP A 553 8.52 7.24 23.76
C ASP A 553 7.79 8.55 24.11
N THR A 554 8.24 9.30 25.13
CA THR A 554 7.49 10.46 25.65
C THR A 554 8.32 11.73 25.87
N ASP A 555 9.64 11.63 26.05
CA ASP A 555 10.50 12.76 26.36
C ASP A 555 11.45 13.08 25.20
N ILE A 556 11.01 14.00 24.34
CA ILE A 556 11.81 14.45 23.19
C ILE A 556 13.08 15.19 23.61
N ASP A 557 13.08 15.85 24.78
CA ASP A 557 14.23 16.62 25.27
C ASP A 557 15.35 15.69 25.71
N ARG A 558 14.98 14.65 26.45
CA ARG A 558 15.88 13.55 26.76
C ARG A 558 16.39 12.88 25.49
N ALA A 559 15.54 12.59 24.51
CA ALA A 559 15.98 11.98 23.25
C ALA A 559 17.02 12.85 22.50
N ILE A 560 16.87 14.17 22.54
CA ILE A 560 17.85 15.11 21.96
C ILE A 560 19.18 15.05 22.74
N LEU A 561 19.13 15.06 24.07
CA LEU A 561 20.35 14.94 24.90
C LEU A 561 21.04 13.58 24.73
N ASP A 562 20.27 12.51 24.67
CA ASP A 562 20.74 11.13 24.53
C ASP A 562 21.46 10.88 23.20
N TYR A 563 21.18 11.67 22.15
CA TYR A 563 21.91 11.56 20.88
C TYR A 563 23.42 11.81 21.05
N GLU A 564 23.76 12.87 21.77
CA GLU A 564 25.16 13.24 22.07
C GLU A 564 25.71 12.39 23.23
N ALA A 565 24.94 12.23 24.31
CA ALA A 565 25.39 11.49 25.49
C ALA A 565 25.70 10.01 25.19
N ASN A 566 24.90 9.38 24.33
CA ASN A 566 25.11 7.99 23.92
C ASN A 566 26.01 7.87 22.68
N ASP A 567 26.65 8.93 22.20
CA ASP A 567 27.57 8.92 21.07
C ASP A 567 27.00 8.15 19.87
N ILE A 568 25.81 8.58 19.44
CA ILE A 568 25.07 7.97 18.33
C ILE A 568 25.80 8.20 17.00
N ALA A 569 26.40 9.39 16.85
CA ALA A 569 27.24 9.74 15.72
C ALA A 569 28.39 8.73 15.51
N ALA A 570 29.15 8.37 16.55
CA ALA A 570 30.21 7.37 16.37
C ALA A 570 29.68 5.97 16.08
N SER A 571 28.53 5.59 16.63
CA SER A 571 27.88 4.30 16.30
C SER A 571 27.51 4.23 14.82
N ALA A 572 27.03 5.33 14.24
CA ALA A 572 26.73 5.43 12.82
C ALA A 572 27.99 5.42 11.95
N ILE A 573 29.05 6.14 12.35
CA ILE A 573 30.37 6.10 11.67
C ILE A 573 30.95 4.68 11.68
N LYS A 574 30.81 3.93 12.78
CA LYS A 574 31.22 2.51 12.84
C LYS A 574 30.46 1.65 11.84
N LEU A 575 29.19 1.96 11.56
CA LEU A 575 28.41 1.28 10.55
C LEU A 575 28.86 1.66 9.13
N ASP A 576 29.18 2.94 8.89
CA ASP A 576 29.76 3.42 7.62
C ASP A 576 31.09 2.71 7.33
N ASN A 577 32.00 2.68 8.31
CA ASN A 577 33.28 1.98 8.19
C ASN A 577 33.10 0.48 7.92
N ARG A 578 32.06 -0.14 8.49
CA ARG A 578 31.74 -1.55 8.22
C ARG A 578 31.25 -1.73 6.78
N ARG A 579 30.35 -0.88 6.29
CA ARG A 579 29.90 -0.93 4.90
C ARG A 579 31.06 -0.72 3.94
N MET A 580 31.93 0.26 4.20
CA MET A 580 33.16 0.46 3.43
C MET A 580 34.03 -0.79 3.41
N LYS A 581 34.23 -1.45 4.57
CA LYS A 581 34.98 -2.70 4.66
C LYS A 581 34.36 -3.84 3.85
N ASP A 582 33.02 -3.95 3.87
CA ASP A 582 32.28 -4.93 3.07
C ASP A 582 32.47 -4.65 1.55
N MET A 583 32.56 -3.38 1.15
CA MET A 583 32.81 -2.97 -0.25
C MET A 583 34.28 -3.05 -0.69
N THR A 584 35.24 -2.98 0.24
CA THR A 584 36.69 -2.93 -0.06
C THR A 584 37.44 -4.19 0.34
N CYS A 585 36.76 -5.33 0.53
CA CYS A 585 37.42 -6.56 0.95
C CYS A 585 38.46 -7.05 -0.08
N ALA A 586 39.46 -7.80 0.41
CA ALA A 586 40.62 -8.22 -0.38
C ALA A 586 40.24 -9.05 -1.60
N ASN A 587 39.26 -9.95 -1.45
CA ASN A 587 38.72 -10.74 -2.55
C ASN A 587 37.67 -9.91 -3.33
N PRO A 588 37.90 -9.58 -4.62
CA PRO A 588 36.95 -8.82 -5.42
C PRO A 588 35.59 -9.48 -5.57
N ARG A 589 35.49 -10.82 -5.40
CA ARG A 589 34.23 -11.57 -5.47
C ARG A 589 33.33 -11.37 -4.25
N ASP A 590 33.90 -10.90 -3.14
CA ASP A 590 33.17 -10.69 -1.88
C ASP A 590 32.85 -9.20 -1.65
N ARG A 591 33.27 -8.31 -2.58
CA ARG A 591 33.01 -6.87 -2.52
C ARG A 591 31.56 -6.62 -2.86
N ILE A 592 30.73 -6.54 -1.84
CA ILE A 592 29.28 -6.42 -1.98
C ILE A 592 28.80 -5.26 -1.13
N ASP A 593 28.14 -4.30 -1.75
CA ASP A 593 27.38 -3.31 -1.01
C ASP A 593 26.02 -3.90 -0.63
N LYS A 594 25.92 -4.44 0.60
CA LYS A 594 24.66 -5.06 1.07
C LYS A 594 23.46 -4.11 1.10
N GLU A 595 23.68 -2.80 1.00
CA GLU A 595 22.61 -1.81 0.94
C GLU A 595 22.02 -1.67 -0.48
N TYR A 596 22.79 -1.97 -1.54
CA TYR A 596 22.40 -1.67 -2.93
C TYR A 596 22.59 -2.81 -3.93
N ASP A 597 23.45 -3.78 -3.62
CA ASP A 597 23.79 -4.90 -4.52
C ASP A 597 22.97 -6.16 -4.24
N GLU A 598 22.34 -6.29 -3.06
CA GLU A 598 21.44 -7.41 -2.75
C GLU A 598 20.08 -7.21 -3.43
N VAL A 599 19.59 -8.22 -4.15
CA VAL A 599 18.34 -8.20 -4.91
C VAL A 599 17.54 -9.50 -4.75
N GLN A 600 16.22 -9.42 -4.80
CA GLN A 600 15.34 -10.58 -4.75
C GLN A 600 15.22 -11.28 -6.12
N GLU A 601 15.36 -12.60 -6.15
CA GLU A 601 15.06 -13.44 -7.31
C GLU A 601 13.56 -13.72 -7.44
N ARG A 602 13.12 -13.88 -8.67
CA ARG A 602 11.78 -14.37 -8.96
C ARG A 602 11.62 -15.84 -8.58
N ILE A 603 10.54 -16.14 -7.87
CA ILE A 603 10.11 -17.52 -7.67
C ILE A 603 9.66 -18.09 -9.02
N ASN A 604 10.38 -19.10 -9.51
CA ASN A 604 9.95 -19.87 -10.67
C ASN A 604 8.89 -20.89 -10.23
N PHE A 605 7.64 -20.64 -10.62
CA PHE A 605 6.50 -21.48 -10.26
C PHE A 605 6.58 -22.92 -10.80
N ASP A 606 7.35 -23.14 -11.87
CA ASP A 606 7.52 -24.48 -12.45
C ASP A 606 8.48 -25.36 -11.61
N ALA A 607 9.23 -24.75 -10.69
CA ALA A 607 10.13 -25.45 -9.77
C ALA A 607 9.46 -25.86 -8.44
N LEU A 608 8.28 -25.30 -8.10
CA LEU A 608 7.58 -25.56 -6.83
C LEU A 608 7.11 -27.02 -6.67
N GLY A 609 6.87 -27.73 -7.78
CA GLY A 609 6.45 -29.13 -7.75
C GLY A 609 7.55 -30.14 -7.38
N ARG A 610 8.83 -29.76 -7.40
CA ARG A 610 9.96 -30.69 -7.20
C ARG A 610 10.52 -30.71 -5.78
N LEU A 611 10.13 -29.78 -4.91
CA LEU A 611 10.75 -29.57 -3.59
C LEU A 611 9.76 -29.71 -2.42
N GLY A 612 8.61 -30.36 -2.66
CA GLY A 612 7.63 -30.69 -1.62
C GLY A 612 7.01 -29.45 -0.99
N TYR A 613 5.96 -28.90 -1.61
CA TYR A 613 4.92 -28.00 -1.07
C TYR A 613 5.31 -26.86 -0.10
N SER A 614 6.59 -26.56 0.07
CA SER A 614 7.09 -25.46 0.88
C SER A 614 6.83 -24.17 0.11
N ARG A 615 5.82 -23.41 0.54
CA ARG A 615 5.53 -22.06 0.07
C ARG A 615 6.73 -21.18 0.47
N ARG A 616 7.70 -21.02 -0.42
CA ARG A 616 8.92 -20.24 -0.17
C ARG A 616 8.66 -18.76 -0.43
N SER A 617 9.26 -17.89 0.35
CA SER A 617 9.41 -16.46 0.01
C SER A 617 10.55 -16.28 -1.01
N PRO A 618 10.71 -15.09 -1.61
CA PRO A 618 11.70 -14.88 -2.67
C PRO A 618 13.12 -15.04 -2.10
N MET A 619 14.02 -15.62 -2.88
CA MET A 619 15.43 -15.79 -2.49
C MET A 619 16.23 -14.54 -2.82
N VAL A 620 17.25 -14.24 -2.03
CA VAL A 620 18.14 -13.09 -2.28
C VAL A 620 19.43 -13.53 -2.97
N HIS A 621 19.90 -12.75 -3.94
CA HIS A 621 21.21 -12.88 -4.58
C HIS A 621 21.87 -11.52 -4.76
N GLU A 622 23.17 -11.49 -5.03
CA GLU A 622 23.87 -10.24 -5.36
C GLU A 622 23.85 -9.99 -6.88
N LYS A 623 23.52 -8.75 -7.26
CA LYS A 623 23.27 -8.31 -8.64
C LYS A 623 24.38 -8.66 -9.64
N TYR A 624 25.63 -8.73 -9.19
CA TYR A 624 26.80 -8.91 -10.05
C TYR A 624 27.57 -10.22 -9.79
N ILE A 625 27.04 -11.10 -8.93
CA ILE A 625 27.70 -12.36 -8.60
C ILE A 625 26.96 -13.52 -9.26
N VAL A 626 27.60 -14.14 -10.26
CA VAL A 626 27.10 -15.38 -10.87
C VAL A 626 27.37 -16.54 -9.93
N ARG A 627 26.32 -17.05 -9.28
CA ARG A 627 26.41 -18.19 -8.35
C ARG A 627 26.12 -19.51 -9.04
N THR A 628 26.90 -20.54 -8.73
CA THR A 628 26.65 -21.90 -9.22
C THR A 628 25.65 -22.62 -8.32
N LYS A 629 24.98 -23.65 -8.85
CA LYS A 629 24.05 -24.51 -8.09
C LYS A 629 24.68 -25.23 -6.89
N TRP A 630 26.00 -25.24 -6.79
CA TRP A 630 26.77 -25.86 -5.71
C TRP A 630 27.20 -24.87 -4.63
N ASN A 631 26.87 -23.59 -4.77
CA ASN A 631 27.15 -22.61 -3.73
C ASN A 631 26.28 -22.92 -2.50
N TRP A 632 26.93 -23.09 -1.35
CA TRP A 632 26.25 -23.40 -0.09
C TRP A 632 25.27 -22.29 0.34
N TYR A 633 25.61 -21.03 0.06
CA TYR A 633 24.81 -19.86 0.48
C TYR A 633 23.40 -19.82 -0.13
N PRO A 634 23.18 -19.95 -1.46
CA PRO A 634 21.83 -20.10 -2.01
C PRO A 634 21.08 -21.31 -1.44
N ALA A 635 21.74 -22.44 -1.22
CA ALA A 635 21.12 -23.63 -0.67
C ALA A 635 20.68 -23.46 0.80
N ASP A 636 21.44 -22.69 1.59
CA ASP A 636 21.16 -22.39 2.99
C ASP A 636 20.00 -21.39 3.14
N ARG A 637 20.01 -20.30 2.36
CA ARG A 637 18.88 -19.36 2.28
C ARG A 637 17.61 -19.99 1.73
N ALA A 638 17.74 -20.87 0.73
CA ALA A 638 16.62 -21.65 0.20
C ALA A 638 15.92 -22.53 1.26
N ARG A 639 16.62 -22.90 2.34
CA ARG A 639 16.11 -23.69 3.47
C ARG A 639 15.71 -22.84 4.68
N ALA A 640 15.69 -21.51 4.53
CA ALA A 640 15.44 -20.55 5.62
C ALA A 640 16.44 -20.66 6.79
N HIS A 641 17.68 -21.11 6.53
CA HIS A 641 18.76 -21.13 7.51
C HIS A 641 19.58 -19.84 7.52
N GLY A 642 19.39 -18.97 6.53
CA GLY A 642 20.06 -17.67 6.42
C GLY A 642 19.52 -16.64 7.41
N VAL A 643 19.87 -16.78 8.70
CA VAL A 643 19.58 -15.83 9.79
C VAL A 643 20.81 -15.02 10.20
#